data_AF-A0A847HFZ6-F1
#
_entry.id   AF-A0A847HFZ6-F1
#
_cell.length_a   1.000
_cell.length_b   1.000
_cell.length_c   1.000
_cell.angle_alpha   90.00
_cell.angle_beta   90.00
_cell.angle_gamma   90.00
#
_symmetry.space_group_name_H-M   'P 1'
#
loop_
_entity.id
_entity.type
_entity.pdbx_description
1 polymer ?
#
loop_
_entity_poly.entity_id
_entity_poly.type
_entity_poly.pdbx_seq_one_letter_code
_entity_poly.pdbx_strand_id
1 'polypeptide(L)'
;MNSIFRTLEQILKDSEDYLSHEAGLFCHGLIADLPQKIVIVTSSRRRDRFCEGHQIEFVFHHPKRPRETCAINFQGAEIRVAKLSQALVDIVADSRQAESIEALAGLFWRLPYNVGETVELAANTSNTAHKRILFWALWAGRISFAGLPQKLERTPVNLFQNDDDNTLWEGAIQVFYPKRLLGLVFARADVSLADDLDDWMRLRCNQRFTAYAMCSEWLPIVGDTRKKTQELLETFFAEELSRLIADDLTGLLEQMHRQPSDPEPTMSQLFINWVQASSHFADSAGKKLKVWVRDRLRANDPRLWEIAFIYAPVTGRVDEAFSRIAASAPEIFNSGRFRGLMALCRYAGENGVDVPRPVRILLSRILARLNRCDEALAELDRASAGVMTEREAVDVAYAAGVINRQAGRHDEAVRLLNDAASLAEKAAMRDSAAAILNAVGNVHLARGELTQARKSYLKAAANVSRDRETPIIANIQTNLGFVEFRSGNLKKADCCFSLAAKSQKLRNNLQGEITSGIMLGRIRLARGQILHSIEKLLEVEQLLSQMAASPDCREIQAVIAWAYELLGRSVVSDQYWKKVEDGETSSVTPPAEFMIRLLKALHTLIRGELPAAENQFAETVGFGRKSNLQPADVAVAEFYQALTMHLQNRSEALQLFRQLPAMFFESSDHPFHLFVKIFLGLTFPGAFPEVDLDASLARFNLTDYYEPVWMFAADQVYSYGSAAALELVRSHIDKLPPDLKALLEQRFPAVRKFFKKLRGTKYARKSYTLIRNGRHSVVGEQHYQDFNAGSHRGTLVFNGVTGKLAFSSRATGIKPGSILHRILVCLLSAFPEAVPLETLYETVWGGKYEPEYSRMAVKAAMLRLRKTLQQVCPTSRVEGFGAEGQVRIILESPFEAIF
;
A
#
# COMPACT_ATOMS: atom_id res chain seq x y z
N MET A 1 3.47 35.64 26.60
CA MET A 1 4.02 35.72 25.23
C MET A 1 2.85 36.15 24.36
N ASN A 2 2.84 37.41 23.93
CA ASN A 2 1.86 37.87 22.95
C ASN A 2 2.23 37.20 21.63
N SER A 3 1.25 36.55 21.02
CA SER A 3 1.36 36.04 19.67
C SER A 3 0.99 37.20 18.75
N ILE A 4 1.83 37.51 17.75
CA ILE A 4 1.58 38.51 16.70
C ILE A 4 0.17 38.38 16.11
N PHE A 5 -0.37 37.15 16.06
CA PHE A 5 -1.71 36.86 15.58
C PHE A 5 -2.83 37.45 16.45
N ARG A 6 -2.65 37.58 17.77
CA ARG A 6 -3.61 38.33 18.63
C ARG A 6 -3.55 39.83 18.36
N THR A 7 -2.37 40.36 18.08
CA THR A 7 -2.21 41.76 17.68
C THR A 7 -2.87 42.00 16.31
N LEU A 8 -2.72 41.08 15.37
CA LEU A 8 -3.41 41.12 14.06
C LEU A 8 -4.94 41.02 14.21
N GLU A 9 -5.45 40.10 15.02
CA GLU A 9 -6.87 39.99 15.33
C GLU A 9 -7.45 41.32 15.85
N GLN A 10 -6.73 42.02 16.74
CA GLN A 10 -7.13 43.35 17.21
C GLN A 10 -7.10 44.42 16.11
N ILE A 11 -6.12 44.37 15.20
CA ILE A 11 -6.00 45.33 14.08
C ILE A 11 -7.15 45.16 13.07
N LEU A 12 -7.57 43.92 12.84
CA LEU A 12 -8.63 43.53 11.91
C LEU A 12 -10.03 43.60 12.55
N LYS A 13 -10.10 43.74 13.86
CA LYS A 13 -11.36 43.81 14.60
C LYS A 13 -12.23 44.95 14.09
N ASP A 14 -13.52 44.66 13.91
CA ASP A 14 -14.54 45.61 13.47
C ASP A 14 -14.25 46.27 12.10
N SER A 15 -13.39 45.66 11.27
CA SER A 15 -13.11 46.10 9.90
C SER A 15 -13.35 45.01 8.86
N GLU A 16 -13.41 45.42 7.58
CA GLU A 16 -13.38 44.54 6.41
C GLU A 16 -11.96 44.35 5.86
N ASP A 17 -10.96 44.61 6.69
CA ASP A 17 -9.56 44.41 6.35
C ASP A 17 -9.23 42.91 6.48
N TYR A 18 -8.23 42.46 5.73
CA TYR A 18 -7.81 41.07 5.77
C TYR A 18 -6.32 40.92 5.53
N LEU A 19 -5.76 39.86 6.10
CA LEU A 19 -4.38 39.45 5.86
C LEU A 19 -4.27 38.86 4.45
N SER A 20 -3.32 39.34 3.64
CA SER A 20 -3.14 38.88 2.25
C SER A 20 -1.67 38.59 1.94
N HIS A 21 -1.36 38.39 0.66
CA HIS A 21 -0.02 38.08 0.16
C HIS A 21 0.61 36.86 0.85
N GLU A 22 1.93 36.83 1.02
CA GLU A 22 2.66 35.73 1.65
C GLU A 22 2.18 35.47 3.09
N ALA A 23 1.80 36.50 3.84
CA ALA A 23 1.26 36.32 5.19
C ALA A 23 -0.06 35.54 5.18
N GLY A 24 -0.89 35.75 4.16
CA GLY A 24 -2.09 34.94 3.95
C GLY A 24 -1.76 33.50 3.59
N LEU A 25 -0.79 33.29 2.70
CA LEU A 25 -0.31 31.94 2.34
C LEU A 25 0.25 31.18 3.54
N PHE A 26 0.94 31.86 4.46
CA PHE A 26 1.45 31.30 5.70
C PHE A 26 0.30 30.81 6.60
N CYS A 27 -0.76 31.59 6.75
CA CYS A 27 -1.93 31.19 7.55
C CYS A 27 -2.65 29.96 6.97
N HIS A 28 -2.54 29.71 5.67
CA HIS A 28 -3.01 28.48 5.02
C HIS A 28 -2.03 27.31 5.13
N GLY A 29 -0.86 27.50 5.74
CA GLY A 29 0.20 26.49 5.83
C GLY A 29 0.91 26.21 4.50
N LEU A 30 0.80 27.11 3.52
CA LEU A 30 1.35 26.94 2.17
C LEU A 30 2.79 27.45 2.04
N ILE A 31 3.25 28.26 3.00
CA ILE A 31 4.65 28.64 3.17
C ILE A 31 5.07 28.44 4.63
N ALA A 32 6.35 28.12 4.84
CA ALA A 32 6.85 27.67 6.13
C ALA A 32 7.02 28.78 7.17
N ASP A 33 7.39 29.99 6.72
CA ASP A 33 7.77 31.09 7.60
C ASP A 33 6.83 32.29 7.41
N LEU A 34 6.48 32.95 8.52
CA LEU A 34 5.72 34.20 8.50
C LEU A 34 6.65 35.30 7.96
N PRO A 35 6.29 35.99 6.85
CA PRO A 35 7.16 37.02 6.28
C PRO A 35 7.42 38.17 7.25
N GLN A 36 8.60 38.78 7.13
CA GLN A 36 8.97 39.96 7.93
C GLN A 36 8.00 41.13 7.65
N LYS A 37 7.54 41.24 6.40
CA LYS A 37 6.51 42.19 5.98
C LYS A 37 5.14 41.50 5.93
N ILE A 38 4.20 41.98 6.73
CA ILE A 38 2.85 41.48 6.83
C ILE A 38 1.91 42.47 6.12
N VAL A 39 1.30 42.03 5.03
CA VAL A 39 0.39 42.88 4.25
C VAL A 39 -1.05 42.70 4.72
N ILE A 40 -1.69 43.81 5.09
CA ILE A 40 -3.12 43.90 5.38
C ILE A 40 -3.78 44.73 4.30
N VAL A 41 -4.73 44.14 3.57
CA VAL A 41 -5.55 44.87 2.60
C VAL A 41 -6.66 45.60 3.33
N THR A 42 -6.87 46.88 3.00
CA THR A 42 -7.86 47.74 3.65
C THR A 42 -8.67 48.59 2.66
N SER A 43 -9.92 48.90 3.02
CA SER A 43 -10.80 49.87 2.34
C SER A 43 -10.63 51.31 2.82
N SER A 44 -9.73 51.55 3.78
CA SER A 44 -9.53 52.86 4.40
C SER A 44 -8.05 53.23 4.44
N ARG A 45 -7.72 54.52 4.46
CA ARG A 45 -6.32 54.92 4.59
C ARG A 45 -5.84 54.64 6.01
N ARG A 46 -4.93 53.66 6.15
CA ARG A 46 -4.26 53.30 7.40
C ARG A 46 -2.76 53.54 7.26
N ARG A 47 -2.08 53.78 8.39
CA ARG A 47 -0.61 53.95 8.43
C ARG A 47 0.06 52.65 8.82
N ASP A 48 1.16 52.34 8.13
CA ASP A 48 2.04 51.22 8.43
C ASP A 48 2.58 51.31 9.85
N ARG A 49 2.89 50.16 10.43
CA ARG A 49 3.37 50.07 11.81
C ARG A 49 4.27 48.87 12.00
N PHE A 50 5.14 48.94 12.99
CA PHE A 50 6.00 47.82 13.38
C PHE A 50 5.42 47.13 14.62
N CYS A 51 5.25 45.81 14.56
CA CYS A 51 4.64 45.02 15.64
C CYS A 51 5.40 43.70 15.81
N GLU A 52 5.91 43.46 17.01
CA GLU A 52 6.52 42.18 17.42
C GLU A 52 7.58 41.63 16.44
N GLY A 53 8.38 42.51 15.84
CA GLY A 53 9.45 42.12 14.90
C GLY A 53 9.04 42.12 13.43
N HIS A 54 7.75 42.34 13.13
CA HIS A 54 7.21 42.39 11.77
C HIS A 54 6.76 43.81 11.38
N GLN A 55 6.95 44.16 10.11
CA GLN A 55 6.45 45.38 9.50
C GLN A 55 5.04 45.12 8.95
N ILE A 56 4.02 45.72 9.56
CA ILE A 56 2.63 45.66 9.08
C ILE A 56 2.43 46.80 8.09
N GLU A 57 2.13 46.44 6.84
CA GLU A 57 1.88 47.37 5.74
C GLU A 57 0.40 47.32 5.33
N PHE A 58 -0.23 48.50 5.25
CA PHE A 58 -1.64 48.60 4.87
C PHE A 58 -1.77 48.97 3.40
N VAL A 59 -2.35 48.06 2.62
CA VAL A 59 -2.55 48.26 1.18
C VAL A 59 -4.00 48.64 0.91
N PHE A 60 -4.17 49.84 0.35
CA PHE A 60 -5.51 50.33 0.03
C PHE A 60 -6.03 49.68 -1.24
N HIS A 61 -7.13 48.93 -1.13
CA HIS A 61 -7.92 48.47 -2.26
C HIS A 61 -9.28 49.14 -2.25
N HIS A 62 -9.70 49.64 -3.41
CA HIS A 62 -11.01 50.26 -3.56
C HIS A 62 -12.12 49.28 -3.13
N PRO A 63 -13.17 49.71 -2.41
CA PRO A 63 -14.22 48.81 -1.89
C PRO A 63 -14.96 47.97 -2.95
N LYS A 64 -14.89 48.37 -4.22
CA LYS A 64 -15.46 47.63 -5.36
C LYS A 64 -14.59 46.49 -5.88
N ARG A 65 -13.32 46.40 -5.45
CA ARG A 65 -12.44 45.28 -5.82
C ARG A 65 -12.94 44.01 -5.12
N PRO A 66 -12.91 42.84 -5.79
CA PRO A 66 -13.23 41.57 -5.16
C PRO A 66 -12.42 41.32 -3.87
N ARG A 67 -13.06 40.67 -2.89
CA ARG A 67 -12.47 40.34 -1.57
C ARG A 67 -12.85 38.94 -1.14
N GLU A 68 -12.21 37.95 -1.74
CA GLU A 68 -12.41 36.56 -1.37
C GLU A 68 -11.58 36.19 -0.14
N THR A 69 -12.24 36.12 1.01
CA THR A 69 -11.60 35.87 2.31
C THR A 69 -12.27 34.72 3.06
N CYS A 70 -11.58 34.21 4.08
CA CYS A 70 -12.09 33.23 5.03
C CYS A 70 -11.58 33.57 6.44
N ALA A 71 -12.24 33.03 7.46
CA ALA A 71 -11.78 33.13 8.84
C ALA A 71 -10.92 31.90 9.18
N ILE A 72 -9.73 32.12 9.73
CA ILE A 72 -8.82 31.07 10.17
C ILE A 72 -8.53 31.27 11.65
N ASN A 73 -8.58 30.19 12.43
CA ASN A 73 -8.11 30.20 13.81
C ASN A 73 -6.63 29.80 13.82
N PHE A 74 -5.76 30.78 14.08
CA PHE A 74 -4.32 30.57 14.12
C PHE A 74 -3.78 30.95 15.49
N GLN A 75 -3.15 29.99 16.19
CA GLN A 75 -2.64 30.17 17.56
C GLN A 75 -3.67 30.74 18.56
N GLY A 76 -4.96 30.44 18.37
CA GLY A 76 -6.05 30.90 19.23
C GLY A 76 -6.52 32.34 18.97
N ALA A 77 -6.16 32.93 17.83
CA ALA A 77 -6.69 34.19 17.32
C ALA A 77 -7.51 33.92 16.05
N GLU A 78 -8.68 34.54 15.93
CA GLU A 78 -9.53 34.45 14.74
C GLU A 78 -9.19 35.59 13.77
N ILE A 79 -8.67 35.24 12.60
CA ILE A 79 -8.12 36.21 11.64
C ILE A 79 -8.82 36.05 10.30
N ARG A 80 -9.23 37.17 9.71
CA ARG A 80 -9.72 37.21 8.33
C ARG A 80 -8.52 37.20 7.39
N VAL A 81 -8.45 36.18 6.54
CA VAL A 81 -7.34 35.92 5.64
C VAL A 81 -7.86 35.78 4.20
N ALA A 82 -7.14 36.32 3.23
CA ALA A 82 -7.38 36.09 1.81
C ALA A 82 -7.39 34.58 1.50
N LYS A 83 -8.32 34.11 0.66
CA LYS A 83 -8.19 32.78 0.05
C LYS A 83 -6.92 32.74 -0.82
N LEU A 84 -6.43 31.54 -1.13
CA LEU A 84 -5.23 31.34 -1.96
C LEU A 84 -5.28 32.15 -3.27
N SER A 85 -6.36 32.05 -4.04
CA SER A 85 -6.51 32.79 -5.31
C SER A 85 -6.51 34.31 -5.10
N GLN A 86 -7.17 34.82 -4.06
CA GLN A 86 -7.15 36.24 -3.71
C GLN A 86 -5.74 36.72 -3.32
N ALA A 87 -5.02 35.95 -2.50
CA ALA A 87 -3.66 36.30 -2.11
C ALA A 87 -2.72 36.40 -3.33
N LEU A 88 -2.82 35.47 -4.28
CA LEU A 88 -2.03 35.51 -5.51
C LEU A 88 -2.40 36.69 -6.42
N VAL A 89 -3.69 36.99 -6.58
CA VAL A 89 -4.16 38.16 -7.34
C VAL A 89 -3.70 39.46 -6.69
N ASP A 90 -3.72 39.53 -5.37
CA ASP A 90 -3.24 40.68 -4.61
C ASP A 90 -1.75 40.91 -4.81
N ILE A 91 -0.91 39.87 -4.65
CA ILE A 91 0.55 39.96 -4.90
C ILE A 91 0.84 40.50 -6.30
N VAL A 92 0.11 40.02 -7.31
CA VAL A 92 0.34 40.40 -8.70
C VAL A 92 -0.19 41.80 -9.02
N ALA A 93 -1.30 42.21 -8.41
CA ALA A 93 -1.85 43.56 -8.57
C ALA A 93 -0.97 44.60 -7.87
N ASP A 94 -0.41 44.23 -6.71
CA ASP A 94 0.34 45.11 -5.82
C ASP A 94 1.85 44.94 -6.03
N SER A 95 2.26 44.49 -7.23
CA SER A 95 3.62 44.03 -7.62
C SER A 95 4.80 44.93 -7.28
N ARG A 96 4.57 46.17 -6.81
CA ARG A 96 5.61 47.01 -6.20
C ARG A 96 6.13 46.44 -4.87
N GLN A 97 5.45 45.44 -4.32
CA GLN A 97 5.71 44.89 -2.99
C GLN A 97 6.32 43.47 -2.99
N ALA A 98 6.42 42.81 -4.14
CA ALA A 98 7.01 41.47 -4.23
C ALA A 98 8.54 41.52 -4.09
N GLU A 99 9.11 40.62 -3.28
CA GLU A 99 10.56 40.61 -2.94
C GLU A 99 11.45 40.35 -4.16
N SER A 100 11.03 39.47 -5.09
CA SER A 100 11.72 39.19 -6.35
C SER A 100 10.78 38.48 -7.34
N ILE A 101 11.13 38.53 -8.63
CA ILE A 101 10.35 37.84 -9.67
C ILE A 101 10.50 36.31 -9.59
N GLU A 102 11.62 35.82 -9.06
CA GLU A 102 11.91 34.41 -8.80
C GLU A 102 11.04 33.84 -7.68
N ALA A 103 10.85 34.62 -6.61
CA ALA A 103 9.91 34.27 -5.53
C ALA A 103 8.49 34.13 -6.09
N LEU A 104 8.05 35.11 -6.90
CA LEU A 104 6.74 35.09 -7.53
C LEU A 104 6.57 33.88 -8.47
N ALA A 105 7.57 33.60 -9.30
CA ALA A 105 7.61 32.40 -10.14
C ALA A 105 7.46 31.12 -9.31
N GLY A 106 8.14 31.05 -8.16
CA GLY A 106 8.04 29.93 -7.23
C GLY A 106 6.63 29.70 -6.66
N LEU A 107 5.88 30.78 -6.39
CA LEU A 107 4.50 30.68 -5.90
C LEU A 107 3.58 30.06 -6.95
N PHE A 108 3.59 30.58 -8.18
CA PHE A 108 2.78 30.06 -9.28
C PHE A 108 3.23 28.66 -9.73
N TRP A 109 4.51 28.33 -9.57
CA TRP A 109 5.01 27.00 -9.85
C TRP A 109 4.50 25.96 -8.86
N ARG A 110 4.57 26.23 -7.54
CA ARG A 110 4.41 25.19 -6.50
C ARG A 110 3.01 25.12 -5.88
N LEU A 111 2.26 26.22 -5.84
CA LEU A 111 1.03 26.27 -5.07
C LEU A 111 -0.15 25.57 -5.77
N PRO A 112 -1.05 24.90 -5.03
CA PRO A 112 -2.21 24.19 -5.59
C PRO A 112 -3.41 25.14 -5.78
N TYR A 113 -3.23 26.25 -6.50
CA TYR A 113 -4.30 27.22 -6.71
C TYR A 113 -5.25 26.80 -7.85
N ASN A 114 -6.53 27.17 -7.73
CA ASN A 114 -7.51 26.98 -8.80
C ASN A 114 -7.30 28.04 -9.89
N VAL A 115 -6.89 27.61 -11.07
CA VAL A 115 -6.48 28.53 -12.15
C VAL A 115 -7.66 29.31 -12.71
N GLY A 116 -8.82 28.67 -12.89
CA GLY A 116 -10.02 29.31 -13.41
C GLY A 116 -10.52 30.42 -12.46
N GLU A 117 -10.66 30.09 -11.17
CA GLU A 117 -11.02 31.04 -10.12
C GLU A 117 -10.04 32.22 -10.06
N THR A 118 -8.73 31.94 -10.12
CA THR A 118 -7.69 32.97 -10.03
C THR A 118 -7.70 33.91 -11.24
N VAL A 119 -7.90 33.37 -12.46
CA VAL A 119 -7.99 34.15 -13.69
C VAL A 119 -9.23 35.04 -13.68
N GLU A 120 -10.39 34.50 -13.29
CA GLU A 120 -11.65 35.25 -13.19
C GLU A 120 -11.54 36.39 -12.15
N LEU A 121 -11.00 36.09 -10.97
CA LEU A 121 -10.78 37.06 -9.91
C LEU A 121 -9.84 38.20 -10.36
N ALA A 122 -8.80 37.86 -11.12
CA ALA A 122 -7.87 38.83 -11.69
C ALA A 122 -8.53 39.72 -12.75
N ALA A 123 -9.38 39.15 -13.61
CA ALA A 123 -10.17 39.88 -14.59
C ALA A 123 -11.11 40.90 -13.93
N ASN A 124 -11.73 40.53 -12.82
CA ASN A 124 -12.59 41.40 -12.01
C ASN A 124 -11.81 42.42 -11.17
N THR A 125 -10.48 42.28 -11.06
CA THR A 125 -9.61 43.19 -10.32
C THR A 125 -9.09 44.32 -11.21
N SER A 126 -8.41 44.00 -12.31
CA SER A 126 -7.94 44.97 -13.32
C SER A 126 -7.40 44.27 -14.56
N ASN A 127 -7.36 44.97 -15.70
CA ASN A 127 -6.71 44.45 -16.92
C ASN A 127 -5.23 44.08 -16.70
N THR A 128 -4.52 44.85 -15.86
CA THR A 128 -3.12 44.58 -15.49
C THR A 128 -2.98 43.27 -14.72
N ALA A 129 -3.80 43.08 -13.68
CA ALA A 129 -3.79 41.84 -12.88
C ALA A 129 -4.16 40.62 -13.73
N HIS A 130 -5.19 40.75 -14.58
CA HIS A 130 -5.64 39.69 -15.47
C HIS A 130 -4.51 39.18 -16.38
N LYS A 131 -3.82 40.08 -17.09
CA LYS A 131 -2.73 39.71 -18.00
C LYS A 131 -1.53 39.09 -17.30
N ARG A 132 -1.18 39.59 -16.11
CA ARG A 132 -0.08 39.03 -15.31
C ARG A 132 -0.42 37.64 -14.77
N ILE A 133 -1.65 37.40 -14.32
CA ILE A 133 -2.09 36.08 -13.89
C ILE A 133 -2.12 35.10 -15.07
N LEU A 134 -2.59 35.53 -16.25
CA LEU A 134 -2.50 34.72 -17.46
C LEU A 134 -1.06 34.38 -17.83
N PHE A 135 -0.14 35.35 -17.75
CA PHE A 135 1.29 35.08 -17.95
C PHE A 135 1.79 33.98 -17.00
N TRP A 136 1.55 34.13 -15.70
CA TRP A 136 2.04 33.17 -14.72
C TRP A 136 1.40 31.79 -14.86
N ALA A 137 0.11 31.74 -15.20
CA ALA A 137 -0.57 30.48 -15.46
C ALA A 137 -0.01 29.77 -16.71
N LEU A 138 0.30 30.49 -17.78
CA LEU A 138 0.95 29.92 -18.97
C LEU A 138 2.38 29.48 -18.65
N TRP A 139 3.17 30.37 -18.04
CA TRP A 139 4.59 30.14 -17.72
C TRP A 139 4.79 28.99 -16.72
N ALA A 140 3.84 28.77 -15.81
CA ALA A 140 3.87 27.66 -14.86
C ALA A 140 3.21 26.37 -15.40
N GLY A 141 2.71 26.37 -16.64
CA GLY A 141 2.08 25.17 -17.24
C GLY A 141 0.72 24.84 -16.63
N ARG A 142 -0.01 25.85 -16.16
CA ARG A 142 -1.30 25.71 -15.47
C ARG A 142 -2.50 25.91 -16.40
N ILE A 143 -2.27 26.48 -17.58
CA ILE A 143 -3.23 26.55 -18.70
C ILE A 143 -2.49 26.34 -20.03
N SER A 144 -3.23 25.87 -21.02
CA SER A 144 -2.76 25.78 -22.41
C SER A 144 -3.04 27.06 -23.18
N PHE A 145 -2.41 27.19 -24.35
CA PHE A 145 -2.65 28.29 -25.29
C PHE A 145 -4.13 28.38 -25.70
N ALA A 146 -4.81 27.24 -25.82
CA ALA A 146 -6.24 27.19 -26.14
C ALA A 146 -7.13 27.69 -24.99
N GLY A 147 -6.62 27.71 -23.76
CA GLY A 147 -7.29 28.26 -22.58
C GLY A 147 -7.26 29.79 -22.48
N LEU A 148 -6.65 30.49 -23.45
CA LEU A 148 -6.60 31.96 -23.44
C LEU A 148 -7.99 32.58 -23.72
N PRO A 149 -8.33 33.72 -23.07
CA PRO A 149 -9.57 34.44 -23.36
C PRO A 149 -9.65 34.92 -24.81
N GLN A 150 -10.82 34.81 -25.43
CA GLN A 150 -11.04 35.21 -26.84
C GLN A 150 -10.80 36.70 -27.11
N LYS A 151 -10.95 37.56 -26.10
CA LYS A 151 -10.71 39.01 -26.19
C LYS A 151 -9.86 39.46 -25.01
N LEU A 152 -8.70 40.03 -25.32
CA LEU A 152 -7.84 40.74 -24.37
C LEU A 152 -7.64 42.18 -24.83
N GLU A 153 -7.55 43.11 -23.89
CA GLU A 153 -7.25 44.50 -24.24
C GLU A 153 -5.86 44.61 -24.87
N ARG A 154 -5.69 45.52 -25.84
CA ARG A 154 -4.40 45.70 -26.55
C ARG A 154 -3.35 46.47 -25.78
N THR A 155 -3.71 47.07 -24.63
CA THR A 155 -2.78 47.88 -23.83
C THR A 155 -1.65 47.00 -23.28
N PRO A 156 -0.38 47.27 -23.63
CA PRO A 156 0.74 46.48 -23.13
C PRO A 156 0.88 46.59 -21.61
N VAL A 157 1.29 45.49 -20.96
CA VAL A 157 1.51 45.43 -19.51
C VAL A 157 2.91 44.90 -19.21
N ASN A 158 3.65 45.57 -18.33
CA ASN A 158 4.88 45.01 -17.77
C ASN A 158 4.54 43.98 -16.69
N LEU A 159 5.09 42.77 -16.82
CA LEU A 159 4.90 41.69 -15.86
C LEU A 159 5.36 42.09 -14.46
N PHE A 160 6.53 42.72 -14.38
CA PHE A 160 7.18 43.16 -13.16
C PHE A 160 7.70 44.60 -13.35
N GLN A 161 7.70 45.41 -12.29
CA GLN A 161 8.18 46.80 -12.33
C GLN A 161 9.59 46.88 -11.73
N ASN A 162 10.41 47.81 -12.22
CA ASN A 162 11.79 48.06 -11.72
C ASN A 162 12.71 46.83 -11.83
N ASP A 163 12.70 46.18 -12.99
CA ASP A 163 13.58 45.05 -13.29
C ASP A 163 14.68 45.50 -14.27
N ASP A 164 15.95 45.23 -13.94
CA ASP A 164 17.11 45.64 -14.75
C ASP A 164 17.45 44.63 -15.88
N ASP A 165 16.65 43.57 -16.06
CA ASP A 165 16.87 42.56 -17.11
C ASP A 165 16.42 43.01 -18.50
N ASN A 166 16.93 42.30 -19.52
CA ASN A 166 16.41 42.42 -20.87
C ASN A 166 14.94 41.96 -20.93
N THR A 167 14.08 42.77 -21.55
CA THR A 167 12.64 42.50 -21.62
C THR A 167 12.23 41.89 -22.96
N LEU A 168 11.43 40.83 -22.88
CA LEU A 168 10.85 40.12 -24.02
C LEU A 168 9.35 40.42 -24.12
N TRP A 169 8.77 40.20 -25.29
CA TRP A 169 7.37 40.47 -25.58
C TRP A 169 6.59 39.20 -25.91
N GLU A 170 5.49 38.94 -25.19
CA GLU A 170 4.50 37.92 -25.56
C GLU A 170 3.21 38.59 -26.06
N GLY A 171 3.06 38.60 -27.39
CA GLY A 171 1.96 39.26 -28.07
C GLY A 171 0.59 38.62 -27.85
N ALA A 172 0.51 37.33 -27.50
CA ALA A 172 -0.77 36.65 -27.26
C ALA A 172 -1.54 37.22 -26.05
N ILE A 173 -0.81 37.69 -25.03
CA ILE A 173 -1.37 38.26 -23.80
C ILE A 173 -0.98 39.73 -23.58
N GLN A 174 -0.23 40.31 -24.52
CA GLN A 174 0.22 41.70 -24.49
C GLN A 174 1.08 42.05 -23.26
N VAL A 175 2.04 41.17 -22.92
CA VAL A 175 2.88 41.29 -21.73
C VAL A 175 4.37 41.39 -22.08
N PHE A 176 5.06 42.35 -21.47
CA PHE A 176 6.52 42.41 -21.41
C PHE A 176 7.03 41.66 -20.18
N TYR A 177 8.02 40.79 -20.32
CA TYR A 177 8.54 39.96 -19.24
C TYR A 177 10.08 39.84 -19.27
N PRO A 178 10.76 39.67 -18.12
CA PRO A 178 12.22 39.50 -18.06
C PRO A 178 12.71 38.22 -18.73
N LYS A 179 13.78 38.30 -19.52
CA LYS A 179 14.39 37.17 -20.23
C LYS A 179 14.84 36.06 -19.29
N ARG A 180 15.33 36.38 -18.09
CA ARG A 180 15.84 35.40 -17.12
C ARG A 180 14.78 34.41 -16.63
N LEU A 181 13.49 34.75 -16.71
CA LEU A 181 12.40 33.83 -16.38
C LEU A 181 12.39 32.56 -17.24
N LEU A 182 12.95 32.63 -18.45
CA LEU A 182 13.03 31.48 -19.34
C LEU A 182 14.02 30.43 -18.82
N GLY A 183 15.06 30.87 -18.09
CA GLY A 183 16.13 30.02 -17.54
C GLY A 183 15.88 29.51 -16.12
N LEU A 184 14.77 29.90 -15.47
CA LEU A 184 14.46 29.39 -14.12
C LEU A 184 14.08 27.92 -14.16
N VAL A 185 14.68 27.13 -13.26
CA VAL A 185 14.42 25.70 -13.10
C VAL A 185 13.95 25.44 -11.69
N PHE A 186 12.78 24.80 -11.59
CA PHE A 186 12.20 24.37 -10.32
C PHE A 186 12.06 22.85 -10.30
N ALA A 187 12.12 22.27 -9.10
CA ALA A 187 11.72 20.88 -8.92
C ALA A 187 10.24 20.70 -9.28
N ARG A 188 9.87 19.51 -9.74
CA ARG A 188 8.47 19.18 -10.07
C ARG A 188 7.58 19.46 -8.86
N ALA A 189 6.51 20.21 -9.07
CA ALA A 189 5.57 20.54 -8.00
C ALA A 189 4.65 19.35 -7.73
N ASP A 190 4.27 19.18 -6.47
CA ASP A 190 3.28 18.19 -6.04
C ASP A 190 1.87 18.77 -6.22
N VAL A 191 1.45 18.88 -7.48
CA VAL A 191 0.14 19.41 -7.88
C VAL A 191 -0.52 18.50 -8.91
N SER A 192 -1.82 18.24 -8.72
CA SER A 192 -2.60 17.46 -9.68
C SER A 192 -2.92 18.31 -10.91
N LEU A 193 -2.55 17.84 -12.10
CA LEU A 193 -2.76 18.52 -13.38
C LEU A 193 -3.35 17.56 -14.42
N ALA A 194 -3.90 18.11 -15.50
CA ALA A 194 -4.23 17.33 -16.69
C ALA A 194 -2.95 16.76 -17.32
N ASP A 195 -3.05 15.60 -17.98
CA ASP A 195 -1.89 14.85 -18.49
C ASP A 195 -0.97 15.68 -19.40
N ASP A 196 -1.54 16.54 -20.25
CA ASP A 196 -0.80 17.40 -21.18
C ASP A 196 -0.01 18.51 -20.46
N LEU A 197 -0.58 19.07 -19.39
CA LEU A 197 0.06 20.08 -18.55
C LEU A 197 1.15 19.48 -17.66
N ASP A 198 0.90 18.30 -17.07
CA ASP A 198 1.91 17.56 -16.30
C ASP A 198 3.12 17.20 -17.16
N ASP A 199 2.86 16.70 -18.37
CA ASP A 199 3.91 16.33 -19.30
C ASP A 199 4.76 17.53 -19.76
N TRP A 200 4.11 18.68 -19.95
CA TRP A 200 4.82 19.92 -20.22
C TRP A 200 5.67 20.38 -19.03
N MET A 201 5.17 20.26 -17.80
CA MET A 201 5.98 20.58 -16.62
C MET A 201 7.22 19.69 -16.52
N ARG A 202 7.12 18.40 -16.88
CA ARG A 202 8.29 17.51 -16.98
C ARG A 202 9.31 18.03 -17.98
N LEU A 203 8.87 18.49 -19.16
CA LEU A 203 9.75 19.08 -20.16
C LEU A 203 10.44 20.35 -19.62
N ARG A 204 9.73 21.19 -18.88
CA ARG A 204 10.27 22.43 -18.27
C ARG A 204 11.21 22.20 -17.09
N CYS A 205 11.12 21.05 -16.43
CA CYS A 205 12.13 20.65 -15.46
C CYS A 205 13.48 20.25 -16.11
N ASN A 206 13.53 20.07 -17.44
CA ASN A 206 14.76 19.79 -18.16
C ASN A 206 15.60 21.07 -18.31
N GLN A 207 16.77 21.10 -17.67
CA GLN A 207 17.71 22.24 -17.72
C GLN A 207 18.15 22.62 -19.14
N ARG A 208 18.26 21.65 -20.05
CA ARG A 208 18.62 21.95 -21.45
C ARG A 208 17.48 22.64 -22.18
N PHE A 209 16.25 22.24 -21.90
CA PHE A 209 15.07 22.88 -22.48
C PHE A 209 14.94 24.33 -22.02
N THR A 210 15.13 24.61 -20.73
CA THR A 210 15.09 25.98 -20.21
C THR A 210 16.25 26.83 -20.72
N ALA A 211 17.47 26.27 -20.81
CA ALA A 211 18.61 26.94 -21.42
C ALA A 211 18.35 27.27 -22.91
N TYR A 212 17.80 26.31 -23.67
CA TYR A 212 17.43 26.52 -25.07
C TYR A 212 16.36 27.60 -25.22
N ALA A 213 15.30 27.55 -24.41
CA ALA A 213 14.25 28.56 -24.40
C ALA A 213 14.81 29.97 -24.11
N MET A 214 15.72 30.09 -23.14
CA MET A 214 16.37 31.35 -22.80
C MET A 214 17.29 31.87 -23.93
N CYS A 215 18.09 31.01 -24.55
CA CYS A 215 18.95 31.37 -25.67
C CYS A 215 18.15 31.80 -26.91
N SER A 216 17.04 31.11 -27.19
CA SER A 216 16.15 31.36 -28.32
C SER A 216 15.10 32.45 -28.06
N GLU A 217 15.12 33.08 -26.87
CA GLU A 217 14.17 34.11 -26.44
C GLU A 217 12.70 33.69 -26.63
N TRP A 218 12.43 32.46 -26.22
CA TRP A 218 11.17 31.77 -26.47
C TRP A 218 10.45 31.44 -25.17
N LEU A 219 9.20 31.89 -25.04
CA LEU A 219 8.29 31.43 -24.00
C LEU A 219 7.57 30.16 -24.49
N PRO A 220 7.97 28.95 -24.05
CA PRO A 220 7.24 27.74 -24.38
C PRO A 220 5.86 27.79 -23.72
N ILE A 221 4.80 27.49 -24.48
CA ILE A 221 3.42 27.44 -24.01
C ILE A 221 2.79 26.13 -24.50
N VAL A 222 2.07 25.44 -23.62
CA VAL A 222 1.39 24.18 -23.96
C VAL A 222 0.37 24.42 -25.06
N GLY A 223 0.42 23.64 -26.15
CA GLY A 223 -0.55 23.72 -27.24
C GLY A 223 -0.44 24.97 -28.13
N ASP A 224 0.67 25.72 -28.07
CA ASP A 224 0.91 26.84 -28.97
C ASP A 224 1.21 26.36 -30.40
N THR A 225 0.28 26.65 -31.32
CA THR A 225 0.35 26.23 -32.72
C THR A 225 0.96 27.28 -33.65
N ARG A 226 1.56 28.36 -33.12
CA ARG A 226 2.25 29.34 -33.94
C ARG A 226 3.46 28.70 -34.60
N LYS A 227 3.63 28.92 -35.92
CA LYS A 227 4.69 28.30 -36.73
C LYS A 227 6.08 28.43 -36.12
N LYS A 228 6.47 29.63 -35.67
CA LYS A 228 7.78 29.88 -35.02
C LYS A 228 7.97 29.03 -33.76
N THR A 229 6.92 28.89 -32.94
CA THR A 229 6.96 28.08 -31.71
C THR A 229 7.16 26.59 -32.04
N GLN A 230 6.45 26.10 -33.06
CA GLN A 230 6.58 24.71 -33.52
C GLN A 230 7.98 24.43 -34.09
N GLU A 231 8.54 25.33 -34.89
CA GLU A 231 9.89 25.20 -35.45
C GLU A 231 10.97 25.15 -34.35
N LEU A 232 10.83 25.94 -33.28
CA LEU A 232 11.75 25.94 -32.13
C LEU A 232 11.66 24.63 -31.34
N LEU A 233 10.44 24.13 -31.11
CA LEU A 233 10.25 22.85 -30.41
C LEU A 233 10.81 21.67 -31.23
N GLU A 234 10.55 21.66 -32.54
CA GLU A 234 11.09 20.68 -33.49
C GLU A 234 12.62 20.66 -33.45
N THR A 235 13.23 21.85 -33.52
CA THR A 235 14.70 22.00 -33.49
C THR A 235 15.28 21.46 -32.18
N PHE A 236 14.69 21.83 -31.04
CA PHE A 236 15.11 21.31 -29.74
C PHE A 236 14.99 19.77 -29.67
N PHE A 237 13.87 19.20 -30.14
CA PHE A 237 13.68 17.76 -30.15
C PHE A 237 14.67 17.03 -31.06
N ALA A 238 14.99 17.57 -32.23
CA ALA A 238 15.99 16.99 -33.12
C ALA A 238 17.41 17.00 -32.50
N GLU A 239 17.78 18.10 -31.84
CA GLU A 239 19.06 18.22 -31.12
C GLU A 239 19.13 17.24 -29.93
N GLU A 240 18.06 17.18 -29.13
CA GLU A 240 17.99 16.31 -27.96
C GLU A 240 17.97 14.83 -28.35
N LEU A 241 17.27 14.46 -29.43
CA LEU A 241 17.29 13.11 -30.00
C LEU A 241 18.70 12.72 -30.45
N SER A 242 19.37 13.59 -31.22
CA SER A 242 20.73 13.35 -31.71
C SER A 242 21.70 13.12 -30.55
N ARG A 243 21.56 13.91 -29.48
CA ARG A 243 22.35 13.79 -28.26
C ARG A 243 22.02 12.52 -27.46
N LEU A 244 20.75 12.16 -27.31
CA LEU A 244 20.38 10.91 -26.63
C LEU A 244 20.87 9.67 -27.39
N ILE A 245 20.79 9.67 -28.72
CA ILE A 245 21.42 8.63 -29.55
C ILE A 245 22.95 8.64 -29.36
N ALA A 246 23.55 9.82 -29.15
CA ALA A 246 24.98 9.96 -28.87
C ALA A 246 25.38 9.31 -27.53
N ASP A 247 24.71 9.71 -26.46
CA ASP A 247 25.15 9.56 -25.08
C ASP A 247 24.40 8.46 -24.31
N ASP A 248 23.10 8.29 -24.57
CA ASP A 248 22.21 7.42 -23.78
C ASP A 248 21.07 6.81 -24.62
N LEU A 249 21.46 6.00 -25.60
CA LEU A 249 20.49 5.29 -26.44
C LEU A 249 19.65 4.28 -25.62
N THR A 250 20.21 3.73 -24.55
CA THR A 250 19.50 2.76 -23.70
C THR A 250 18.34 3.45 -22.97
N GLY A 251 18.59 4.58 -22.31
CA GLY A 251 17.55 5.32 -21.60
C GLY A 251 16.45 5.82 -22.53
N LEU A 252 16.79 6.29 -23.73
CA LEU A 252 15.80 6.67 -24.75
C LEU A 252 14.90 5.47 -25.12
N LEU A 253 15.49 4.32 -25.43
CA LEU A 253 14.75 3.13 -25.84
C LEU A 253 13.85 2.59 -24.72
N GLU A 254 14.30 2.62 -23.47
CA GLU A 254 13.49 2.23 -22.31
C GLU A 254 12.28 3.15 -22.12
N GLN A 255 12.45 4.47 -22.29
CA GLN A 255 11.34 5.41 -22.21
C GLN A 255 10.37 5.25 -23.39
N MET A 256 10.85 4.96 -24.60
CA MET A 256 10.02 4.69 -25.78
C MET A 256 9.14 3.43 -25.64
N HIS A 257 9.65 2.40 -24.94
CA HIS A 257 8.98 1.10 -24.78
C HIS A 257 8.49 0.84 -23.34
N ARG A 258 8.32 1.92 -22.58
CA ARG A 258 7.86 1.92 -21.19
C ARG A 258 6.57 1.12 -21.01
N GLN A 259 6.51 0.34 -19.93
CA GLN A 259 5.30 -0.30 -19.44
C GLN A 259 4.76 0.40 -18.18
N PRO A 260 3.46 0.24 -17.84
CA PRO A 260 2.89 0.85 -16.63
C PRO A 260 3.62 0.50 -15.33
N SER A 261 4.28 -0.67 -15.27
CA SER A 261 5.06 -1.13 -14.12
C SER A 261 6.46 -0.50 -14.02
N ASP A 262 6.90 0.26 -15.01
CA ASP A 262 8.23 0.86 -15.04
C ASP A 262 8.28 2.15 -14.19
N PRO A 263 9.44 2.52 -13.62
CA PRO A 263 9.57 3.74 -12.81
C PRO A 263 9.10 4.98 -13.57
N GLU A 264 8.53 5.99 -12.91
CA GLU A 264 8.03 7.26 -13.49
C GLU A 264 8.84 7.81 -14.69
N PRO A 265 8.18 8.37 -15.74
CA PRO A 265 8.88 8.76 -16.94
C PRO A 265 9.77 9.97 -16.67
N THR A 266 11.01 9.88 -17.14
CA THR A 266 12.02 10.93 -16.99
C THR A 266 12.06 11.87 -18.19
N MET A 267 11.44 11.47 -19.30
CA MET A 267 11.29 12.27 -20.53
C MET A 267 9.82 12.63 -20.72
N SER A 268 9.55 13.74 -21.41
CA SER A 268 8.17 14.09 -21.74
C SER A 268 7.60 13.15 -22.81
N GLN A 269 6.33 12.79 -22.65
CA GLN A 269 5.57 12.02 -23.62
C GLN A 269 5.43 12.77 -24.95
N LEU A 270 5.39 14.11 -24.93
CA LEU A 270 5.48 14.96 -26.13
C LEU A 270 6.74 14.64 -26.94
N PHE A 271 7.90 14.56 -26.29
CA PHE A 271 9.15 14.21 -26.95
C PHE A 271 9.11 12.76 -27.45
N ILE A 272 8.68 11.81 -26.62
CA ILE A 272 8.62 10.39 -27.02
C ILE A 272 7.69 10.16 -28.22
N ASN A 273 6.49 10.77 -28.22
CA ASN A 273 5.54 10.70 -29.32
C ASN A 273 6.15 11.28 -30.60
N TRP A 274 6.87 12.41 -30.49
CA TRP A 274 7.58 13.00 -31.61
C TRP A 274 8.67 12.07 -32.16
N VAL A 275 9.48 11.46 -31.30
CA VAL A 275 10.52 10.49 -31.70
C VAL A 275 9.91 9.30 -32.43
N GLN A 276 8.78 8.77 -31.94
CA GLN A 276 8.08 7.64 -32.55
C GLN A 276 7.41 7.97 -33.89
N ALA A 277 6.94 9.21 -34.05
CA ALA A 277 6.30 9.68 -35.29
C ALA A 277 7.31 10.14 -36.35
N SER A 278 8.53 10.54 -35.96
CA SER A 278 9.54 11.09 -36.86
C SER A 278 10.37 10.02 -37.57
N SER A 279 10.81 10.30 -38.80
CA SER A 279 11.81 9.47 -39.48
C SER A 279 13.22 9.66 -38.87
N HIS A 280 13.44 10.77 -38.16
CA HIS A 280 14.73 11.17 -37.59
C HIS A 280 15.39 10.07 -36.73
N PHE A 281 14.60 9.33 -35.95
CA PHE A 281 15.15 8.22 -35.16
C PHE A 281 15.72 7.11 -36.05
N ALA A 282 14.96 6.67 -37.06
CA ALA A 282 15.40 5.63 -37.98
C ALA A 282 16.66 6.06 -38.75
N ASP A 283 16.68 7.31 -39.22
CA ASP A 283 17.79 7.90 -39.98
C ASP A 283 19.08 8.01 -39.15
N SER A 284 18.96 8.36 -37.86
CA SER A 284 20.10 8.69 -37.01
C SER A 284 20.60 7.51 -36.16
N ALA A 285 19.72 6.60 -35.74
CA ALA A 285 20.06 5.56 -34.80
C ALA A 285 20.63 4.29 -35.46
N GLY A 286 20.38 4.05 -36.76
CA GLY A 286 20.53 2.73 -37.40
C GLY A 286 21.83 1.96 -37.07
N LYS A 287 23.01 2.59 -37.21
CA LYS A 287 24.30 1.94 -36.89
C LYS A 287 24.44 1.61 -35.41
N LYS A 288 24.12 2.57 -34.53
CA LYS A 288 24.20 2.39 -33.07
C LYS A 288 23.16 1.40 -32.56
N LEU A 289 21.95 1.44 -33.10
CA LEU A 289 20.88 0.50 -32.78
C LEU A 289 21.28 -0.93 -33.13
N LYS A 290 21.89 -1.15 -34.30
CA LYS A 290 22.40 -2.48 -34.70
C LYS A 290 23.46 -3.02 -33.74
N VAL A 291 24.36 -2.16 -33.24
CA VAL A 291 25.36 -2.51 -32.22
C VAL A 291 24.69 -2.77 -30.88
N TRP A 292 23.77 -1.91 -30.48
CA TRP A 292 23.03 -2.02 -29.23
C TRP A 292 22.24 -3.33 -29.16
N VAL A 293 21.46 -3.68 -30.19
CA VAL A 293 20.68 -4.94 -30.24
C VAL A 293 21.61 -6.15 -30.11
N ARG A 294 22.74 -6.16 -30.83
CA ARG A 294 23.75 -7.24 -30.69
C ARG A 294 24.19 -7.41 -29.24
N ASP A 295 24.54 -6.31 -28.59
CA ASP A 295 25.14 -6.33 -27.27
C ASP A 295 24.09 -6.72 -26.21
N ARG A 296 22.83 -6.29 -26.36
CA ARG A 296 21.72 -6.66 -25.46
C ARG A 296 21.25 -8.09 -25.64
N LEU A 297 21.22 -8.61 -26.87
CA LEU A 297 20.98 -10.03 -27.10
C LEU A 297 22.10 -10.91 -26.54
N ARG A 298 23.29 -10.38 -26.24
CA ARG A 298 24.40 -11.13 -25.61
C ARG A 298 24.48 -10.94 -24.10
N ALA A 299 24.07 -9.78 -23.60
CA ALA A 299 24.02 -9.47 -22.17
C ALA A 299 22.98 -10.32 -21.44
N ASN A 300 23.23 -10.58 -20.15
CA ASN A 300 22.28 -11.27 -19.27
C ASN A 300 21.38 -10.27 -18.52
N ASP A 301 20.66 -9.43 -19.28
CA ASP A 301 19.75 -8.43 -18.73
C ASP A 301 18.34 -8.60 -19.34
N PRO A 302 17.44 -9.30 -18.62
CA PRO A 302 16.08 -9.54 -19.10
C PRO A 302 15.25 -8.28 -19.35
N ARG A 303 15.60 -7.13 -18.76
CA ARG A 303 14.85 -5.87 -18.95
C ARG A 303 14.97 -5.36 -20.38
N LEU A 304 16.15 -5.53 -20.98
CA LEU A 304 16.48 -4.97 -22.29
C LEU A 304 16.23 -5.94 -23.45
N TRP A 305 16.01 -7.22 -23.17
CA TRP A 305 15.72 -8.21 -24.21
C TRP A 305 14.43 -7.93 -24.96
N GLU A 306 13.37 -7.49 -24.28
CA GLU A 306 12.09 -7.19 -24.93
C GLU A 306 12.28 -6.15 -26.04
N ILE A 307 12.97 -5.06 -25.74
CA ILE A 307 13.28 -4.00 -26.69
C ILE A 307 14.19 -4.52 -27.81
N ALA A 308 15.20 -5.32 -27.47
CA ALA A 308 16.08 -5.91 -28.46
C ALA A 308 15.33 -6.82 -29.45
N PHE A 309 14.29 -7.54 -28.99
CA PHE A 309 13.44 -8.37 -29.86
C PHE A 309 12.58 -7.52 -30.79
N ILE A 310 12.07 -6.37 -30.33
CA ILE A 310 11.32 -5.42 -31.17
C ILE A 310 12.17 -4.92 -32.35
N TYR A 311 13.46 -4.62 -32.09
CA TYR A 311 14.36 -4.09 -33.12
C TYR A 311 15.20 -5.15 -33.85
N ALA A 312 15.07 -6.44 -33.50
CA ALA A 312 15.79 -7.51 -34.18
C ALA A 312 15.48 -7.59 -35.70
N PRO A 313 14.23 -7.41 -36.17
CA PRO A 313 13.92 -7.40 -37.60
C PRO A 313 14.67 -6.31 -38.38
N VAL A 314 14.56 -5.04 -37.94
CA VAL A 314 15.15 -3.90 -38.64
C VAL A 314 16.68 -3.86 -38.57
N THR A 315 17.28 -4.58 -37.62
CA THR A 315 18.73 -4.70 -37.49
C THR A 315 19.32 -5.97 -38.15
N GLY A 316 18.46 -6.84 -38.69
CA GLY A 316 18.84 -8.10 -39.34
C GLY A 316 19.36 -9.16 -38.37
N ARG A 317 18.80 -9.23 -37.16
CA ARG A 317 19.26 -10.11 -36.04
C ARG A 317 18.19 -11.07 -35.53
N VAL A 318 17.26 -11.47 -36.39
CA VAL A 318 16.11 -12.32 -36.03
C VAL A 318 16.56 -13.67 -35.45
N ASP A 319 17.54 -14.35 -36.08
CA ASP A 319 18.04 -15.65 -35.62
C ASP A 319 18.75 -15.57 -34.25
N GLU A 320 19.53 -14.52 -34.04
CA GLU A 320 20.17 -14.25 -32.74
C GLU A 320 19.12 -14.00 -31.65
N ALA A 321 18.04 -13.28 -31.99
CA ALA A 321 16.94 -13.03 -31.07
C ALA A 321 16.19 -14.32 -30.71
N PHE A 322 15.85 -15.16 -31.68
CA PHE A 322 15.22 -16.45 -31.40
C PHE A 322 16.13 -17.38 -30.59
N SER A 323 17.43 -17.41 -30.88
CA SER A 323 18.41 -18.16 -30.10
C SER A 323 18.45 -17.70 -28.65
N ARG A 324 18.42 -16.37 -28.41
CA ARG A 324 18.33 -15.80 -27.06
C ARG A 324 17.03 -16.18 -26.37
N ILE A 325 15.89 -16.10 -27.06
CA ILE A 325 14.59 -16.47 -26.51
C ILE A 325 14.58 -17.94 -26.07
N ALA A 326 15.10 -18.84 -26.91
CA ALA A 326 15.16 -20.26 -26.59
C ALA A 326 16.06 -20.54 -25.38
N ALA A 327 17.19 -19.84 -25.26
CA ALA A 327 18.14 -20.01 -24.15
C ALA A 327 17.64 -19.45 -22.81
N SER A 328 16.77 -18.44 -22.84
CA SER A 328 16.32 -17.70 -21.65
C SER A 328 14.80 -17.76 -21.44
N ALA A 329 14.15 -18.85 -21.87
CA ALA A 329 12.71 -18.98 -21.83
C ALA A 329 12.09 -18.83 -20.41
N PRO A 330 12.68 -19.41 -19.34
CA PRO A 330 12.18 -19.22 -17.98
C PRO A 330 12.22 -17.76 -17.52
N GLU A 331 13.32 -17.05 -17.79
CA GLU A 331 13.53 -15.65 -17.41
C GLU A 331 12.53 -14.74 -18.12
N ILE A 332 12.31 -14.95 -19.42
CA ILE A 332 11.34 -14.20 -20.23
C ILE A 332 9.91 -14.47 -19.75
N PHE A 333 9.57 -15.73 -19.46
CA PHE A 333 8.22 -16.06 -18.97
C PHE A 333 7.94 -15.42 -17.60
N ASN A 334 8.94 -15.40 -16.71
CA ASN A 334 8.81 -14.87 -15.36
C ASN A 334 8.84 -13.34 -15.33
N SER A 335 9.51 -12.68 -16.28
CA SER A 335 9.56 -11.21 -16.33
C SER A 335 8.22 -10.55 -16.65
N GLY A 336 7.28 -11.28 -17.28
CA GLY A 336 6.00 -10.73 -17.73
C GLY A 336 6.10 -9.84 -18.98
N ARG A 337 7.31 -9.61 -19.50
CA ARG A 337 7.59 -8.74 -20.65
C ARG A 337 7.49 -9.50 -21.97
N PHE A 338 6.27 -9.58 -22.49
CA PHE A 338 5.95 -10.45 -23.63
C PHE A 338 5.86 -9.72 -24.99
N ARG A 339 5.79 -8.38 -25.01
CA ARG A 339 5.46 -7.61 -26.22
C ARG A 339 6.51 -7.83 -27.32
N GLY A 340 7.78 -7.78 -26.97
CA GLY A 340 8.88 -7.95 -27.91
C GLY A 340 8.93 -9.34 -28.54
N LEU A 341 8.75 -10.40 -27.76
CA LEU A 341 8.68 -11.78 -28.28
C LEU A 341 7.49 -11.97 -29.21
N MET A 342 6.30 -11.49 -28.81
CA MET A 342 5.09 -11.59 -29.64
C MET A 342 5.22 -10.80 -30.94
N ALA A 343 5.83 -9.60 -30.89
CA ALA A 343 6.09 -8.78 -32.07
C ALA A 343 7.05 -9.50 -33.04
N LEU A 344 8.12 -10.10 -32.52
CA LEU A 344 9.08 -10.86 -33.32
C LEU A 344 8.44 -12.10 -33.98
N CYS A 345 7.60 -12.84 -33.24
CA CYS A 345 6.90 -14.01 -33.80
C CYS A 345 5.87 -13.61 -34.87
N ARG A 346 5.18 -12.47 -34.68
CA ARG A 346 4.26 -11.91 -35.68
C ARG A 346 5.01 -11.54 -36.96
N TYR A 347 6.10 -10.79 -36.83
CA TYR A 347 6.98 -10.45 -37.95
C TYR A 347 7.42 -11.70 -38.72
N ALA A 348 7.84 -12.75 -38.00
CA ALA A 348 8.26 -13.99 -38.62
C ALA A 348 7.13 -14.68 -39.42
N GLY A 349 5.91 -14.71 -38.87
CA GLY A 349 4.74 -15.24 -39.57
C GLY A 349 4.37 -14.45 -40.83
N GLU A 350 4.41 -13.11 -40.76
CA GLU A 350 4.11 -12.21 -41.89
C GLU A 350 5.15 -12.30 -43.02
N ASN A 351 6.40 -12.67 -42.69
CA ASN A 351 7.53 -12.69 -43.63
C ASN A 351 8.01 -14.11 -43.97
N GLY A 352 7.30 -15.15 -43.54
CA GLY A 352 7.65 -16.55 -43.83
C GLY A 352 8.96 -17.03 -43.18
N VAL A 353 9.40 -16.39 -42.09
CA VAL A 353 10.57 -16.81 -41.31
C VAL A 353 10.15 -17.94 -40.37
N ASP A 354 10.89 -19.04 -40.36
CA ASP A 354 10.58 -20.15 -39.46
C ASP A 354 10.83 -19.75 -37.99
N VAL A 355 9.89 -20.10 -37.13
CA VAL A 355 9.98 -19.84 -35.69
C VAL A 355 10.40 -21.13 -34.99
N PRO A 356 11.55 -21.15 -34.30
CA PRO A 356 12.05 -22.37 -33.67
C PRO A 356 11.08 -22.97 -32.66
N ARG A 357 11.03 -24.31 -32.58
CA ARG A 357 10.12 -25.04 -31.69
C ARG A 357 10.15 -24.57 -30.22
N PRO A 358 11.31 -24.34 -29.57
CA PRO A 358 11.34 -23.83 -28.20
C PRO A 358 10.67 -22.45 -28.05
N VAL A 359 10.77 -21.59 -29.07
CA VAL A 359 10.12 -20.27 -29.11
C VAL A 359 8.61 -20.42 -29.25
N ARG A 360 8.12 -21.35 -30.08
CA ARG A 360 6.68 -21.66 -30.21
C ARG A 360 6.10 -22.21 -28.90
N ILE A 361 6.81 -23.10 -28.22
CA ILE A 361 6.41 -23.61 -26.90
C ILE A 361 6.31 -22.45 -25.90
N LEU A 362 7.31 -21.55 -25.86
CA LEU A 362 7.24 -20.39 -24.98
C LEU A 362 6.08 -19.45 -25.34
N LEU A 363 5.87 -19.16 -26.62
CA LEU A 363 4.77 -18.33 -27.11
C LEU A 363 3.41 -18.93 -26.72
N SER A 364 3.21 -20.24 -26.88
CA SER A 364 1.98 -20.93 -26.47
C SER A 364 1.70 -20.75 -24.97
N ARG A 365 2.72 -20.90 -24.11
CA ARG A 365 2.60 -20.70 -22.67
C ARG A 365 2.27 -19.24 -22.32
N ILE A 366 2.88 -18.29 -23.03
CA ILE A 366 2.61 -16.84 -22.87
C ILE A 366 1.16 -16.54 -23.25
N LEU A 367 0.69 -17.02 -24.40
CA LEU A 367 -0.69 -16.84 -24.87
C LEU A 367 -1.70 -17.41 -23.87
N ALA A 368 -1.45 -18.61 -23.34
CA ALA A 368 -2.30 -19.19 -22.30
C ALA A 368 -2.30 -18.34 -21.02
N ARG A 369 -1.14 -17.81 -20.59
CA ARG A 369 -1.07 -16.89 -19.44
C ARG A 369 -1.88 -15.61 -19.67
N LEU A 370 -1.96 -15.14 -20.91
CA LEU A 370 -2.80 -14.01 -21.33
C LEU A 370 -4.26 -14.41 -21.59
N ASN A 371 -4.68 -15.61 -21.16
CA ASN A 371 -6.01 -16.17 -21.35
C ASN A 371 -6.44 -16.38 -22.82
N ARG A 372 -5.48 -16.45 -23.74
CA ARG A 372 -5.68 -16.73 -25.17
C ARG A 372 -5.41 -18.20 -25.47
N CYS A 373 -6.21 -19.07 -24.85
CA CYS A 373 -5.93 -20.52 -24.82
C CYS A 373 -6.05 -21.20 -26.19
N ASP A 374 -6.94 -20.73 -27.07
CA ASP A 374 -7.10 -21.32 -28.41
C ASP A 374 -5.88 -21.02 -29.30
N GLU A 375 -5.39 -19.78 -29.26
CA GLU A 375 -4.15 -19.41 -29.96
C GLU A 375 -2.93 -20.12 -29.37
N ALA A 376 -2.92 -20.33 -28.05
CA ALA A 376 -1.88 -21.11 -27.39
C ALA A 376 -1.83 -22.55 -27.92
N LEU A 377 -2.98 -23.22 -28.03
CA LEU A 377 -3.05 -24.57 -28.59
C LEU A 377 -2.64 -24.60 -30.05
N ALA A 378 -3.08 -23.64 -30.87
CA ALA A 378 -2.68 -23.56 -32.28
C ALA A 378 -1.15 -23.41 -32.45
N GLU A 379 -0.50 -22.61 -31.62
CA GLU A 379 0.97 -22.51 -31.62
C GLU A 379 1.65 -23.79 -31.13
N LEU A 380 1.05 -24.49 -30.18
CA LEU A 380 1.57 -25.76 -29.69
C LEU A 380 1.42 -26.88 -30.74
N ASP A 381 0.33 -26.89 -31.51
CA ASP A 381 0.15 -27.82 -32.64
C ASP A 381 1.22 -27.60 -33.70
N ARG A 382 1.55 -26.33 -34.01
CA ARG A 382 2.68 -25.97 -34.88
C ARG A 382 4.02 -26.44 -34.29
N ALA A 383 4.21 -26.30 -32.98
CA ALA A 383 5.41 -26.79 -32.29
C ALA A 383 5.52 -28.32 -32.35
N SER A 384 4.40 -29.04 -32.43
CA SER A 384 4.32 -30.50 -32.46
C SER A 384 4.60 -31.09 -33.84
N ALA A 385 4.69 -30.27 -34.89
CA ALA A 385 4.95 -30.73 -36.25
C ALA A 385 6.39 -31.24 -36.42
N GLY A 386 6.56 -32.28 -37.25
CA GLY A 386 7.85 -32.88 -37.60
C GLY A 386 8.38 -33.88 -36.56
N VAL A 387 9.61 -34.36 -36.76
CA VAL A 387 10.28 -35.29 -35.84
C VAL A 387 10.77 -34.52 -34.61
N MET A 388 10.48 -35.05 -33.42
CA MET A 388 10.88 -34.49 -32.13
C MET A 388 11.92 -35.38 -31.44
N THR A 389 12.87 -34.76 -30.76
CA THR A 389 13.69 -35.45 -29.75
C THR A 389 12.85 -35.82 -28.53
N GLU A 390 13.32 -36.76 -27.70
CA GLU A 390 12.63 -37.13 -26.46
C GLU A 390 12.37 -35.91 -25.55
N ARG A 391 13.35 -35.01 -25.46
CA ARG A 391 13.23 -33.76 -24.70
C ARG A 391 12.15 -32.85 -25.25
N GLU A 392 12.10 -32.64 -26.57
CA GLU A 392 11.07 -31.80 -27.19
C GLU A 392 9.67 -32.41 -27.02
N ALA A 393 9.54 -33.73 -27.14
CA ALA A 393 8.28 -34.42 -26.91
C ALA A 393 7.78 -34.21 -25.46
N VAL A 394 8.68 -34.29 -24.47
CA VAL A 394 8.36 -33.98 -23.07
C VAL A 394 7.94 -32.52 -22.90
N ASP A 395 8.69 -31.57 -23.47
CA ASP A 395 8.41 -30.13 -23.33
C ASP A 395 7.07 -29.73 -23.98
N VAL A 396 6.74 -30.30 -25.15
CA VAL A 396 5.45 -30.10 -25.84
C VAL A 396 4.30 -30.71 -25.03
N ALA A 397 4.43 -31.96 -24.58
CA ALA A 397 3.39 -32.62 -23.79
C ALA A 397 3.15 -31.90 -22.45
N TYR A 398 4.22 -31.43 -21.81
CA TYR A 398 4.12 -30.63 -20.60
C TYR A 398 3.38 -29.30 -20.84
N ALA A 399 3.73 -28.58 -21.91
CA ALA A 399 3.05 -27.34 -22.27
C ALA A 399 1.56 -27.59 -22.57
N ALA A 400 1.20 -28.67 -23.28
CA ALA A 400 -0.19 -29.05 -23.56
C ALA A 400 -1.00 -29.23 -22.27
N GLY A 401 -0.44 -29.95 -21.30
CA GLY A 401 -1.06 -30.15 -20.00
C GLY A 401 -1.25 -28.85 -19.21
N VAL A 402 -0.24 -27.97 -19.21
CA VAL A 402 -0.32 -26.65 -18.54
C VAL A 402 -1.36 -25.73 -19.20
N ILE A 403 -1.44 -25.71 -20.53
CA ILE A 403 -2.40 -24.90 -21.29
C ILE A 403 -3.83 -25.40 -21.04
N ASN A 404 -4.05 -26.71 -21.05
CA ASN A 404 -5.37 -27.28 -20.73
C ASN A 404 -5.81 -26.97 -19.30
N ARG A 405 -4.88 -26.96 -18.33
CA ARG A 405 -5.18 -26.52 -16.95
C ARG A 405 -5.62 -25.06 -16.94
N GLN A 406 -4.91 -24.18 -17.66
CA GLN A 406 -5.21 -22.75 -17.75
C GLN A 406 -6.57 -22.50 -18.42
N ALA A 407 -6.94 -23.34 -19.40
CA ALA A 407 -8.24 -23.33 -20.06
C ALA A 407 -9.39 -23.92 -19.22
N GLY A 408 -9.14 -24.33 -17.97
CA GLY A 408 -10.14 -24.98 -17.11
C GLY A 408 -10.46 -26.44 -17.46
N ARG A 409 -9.81 -27.02 -18.48
CA ARG A 409 -9.95 -28.43 -18.89
C ARG A 409 -9.11 -29.33 -17.99
N HIS A 410 -9.52 -29.42 -16.72
CA HIS A 410 -8.70 -30.06 -15.70
C HIS A 410 -8.52 -31.57 -15.90
N ASP A 411 -9.51 -32.31 -16.43
CA ASP A 411 -9.36 -33.77 -16.64
C ASP A 411 -8.36 -34.09 -17.73
N GLU A 412 -8.46 -33.35 -18.83
CA GLU A 412 -7.52 -33.41 -19.93
C GLU A 412 -6.12 -32.99 -19.48
N ALA A 413 -6.00 -31.94 -18.66
CA ALA A 413 -4.74 -31.52 -18.08
C ALA A 413 -4.07 -32.63 -17.25
N VAL A 414 -4.82 -33.30 -16.36
CA VAL A 414 -4.29 -34.41 -15.56
C VAL A 414 -3.81 -35.55 -16.44
N ARG A 415 -4.58 -35.94 -17.45
CA ARG A 415 -4.20 -36.99 -18.42
C ARG A 415 -2.89 -36.62 -19.13
N LEU A 416 -2.86 -35.46 -19.78
CA LEU A 416 -1.70 -34.99 -20.56
C LEU A 416 -0.45 -34.82 -19.69
N LEU A 417 -0.59 -34.29 -18.47
CA LEU A 417 0.53 -34.14 -17.55
C LEU A 417 1.05 -35.49 -17.04
N ASN A 418 0.19 -36.48 -16.79
CA ASN A 418 0.64 -37.82 -16.42
C ASN A 418 1.37 -38.52 -17.57
N ASP A 419 0.88 -38.36 -18.81
CA ASP A 419 1.55 -38.87 -20.00
C ASP A 419 2.92 -38.19 -20.18
N ALA A 420 3.00 -36.87 -20.01
CA ALA A 420 4.26 -36.12 -20.03
C ALA A 420 5.24 -36.59 -18.93
N ALA A 421 4.74 -36.86 -17.72
CA ALA A 421 5.57 -37.39 -16.63
C ALA A 421 6.13 -38.78 -16.98
N SER A 422 5.32 -39.66 -17.57
CA SER A 422 5.75 -40.98 -18.04
C SER A 422 6.82 -40.88 -19.13
N LEU A 423 6.67 -39.94 -20.08
CA LEU A 423 7.70 -39.65 -21.08
C LEU A 423 9.00 -39.16 -20.43
N ALA A 424 8.91 -38.22 -19.48
CA ALA A 424 10.08 -37.69 -18.78
C ALA A 424 10.80 -38.77 -17.97
N GLU A 425 10.06 -39.68 -17.32
CA GLU A 425 10.64 -40.82 -16.60
C GLU A 425 11.38 -41.78 -17.56
N LYS A 426 10.77 -42.13 -18.70
CA LYS A 426 11.40 -42.99 -19.73
C LYS A 426 12.67 -42.36 -20.31
N ALA A 427 12.67 -41.05 -20.51
CA ALA A 427 13.82 -40.28 -20.98
C ALA A 427 14.83 -39.95 -19.85
N ALA A 428 14.64 -40.47 -18.63
CA ALA A 428 15.46 -40.21 -17.44
C ALA A 428 15.62 -38.71 -17.08
N MET A 429 14.66 -37.87 -17.47
CA MET A 429 14.64 -36.42 -17.25
C MET A 429 14.02 -36.06 -15.89
N ARG A 430 14.72 -36.35 -14.80
CA ARG A 430 14.21 -36.20 -13.42
C ARG A 430 13.72 -34.78 -13.07
N ASP A 431 14.44 -33.74 -13.50
CA ASP A 431 14.05 -32.35 -13.23
C ASP A 431 12.75 -31.97 -13.97
N SER A 432 12.57 -32.44 -15.21
CA SER A 432 11.32 -32.28 -15.96
C SER A 432 10.18 -33.07 -15.32
N ALA A 433 10.43 -34.31 -14.90
CA ALA A 433 9.45 -35.12 -14.18
C ALA A 433 8.97 -34.43 -12.89
N ALA A 434 9.88 -33.83 -12.11
CA ALA A 434 9.53 -33.03 -10.95
C ALA A 434 8.63 -31.81 -11.31
N ALA A 435 8.96 -31.08 -12.38
CA ALA A 435 8.15 -29.94 -12.85
C ALA A 435 6.74 -30.35 -13.27
N ILE A 436 6.63 -31.45 -14.01
CA ILE A 436 5.36 -31.99 -14.48
C ILE A 436 4.53 -32.49 -13.30
N LEU A 437 5.11 -33.27 -12.38
CA LEU A 437 4.41 -33.77 -11.18
C LEU A 437 3.95 -32.62 -10.26
N ASN A 438 4.73 -31.55 -10.17
CA ASN A 438 4.31 -30.33 -9.48
C ASN A 438 3.10 -29.67 -10.18
N ALA A 439 3.07 -29.65 -11.51
CA ALA A 439 1.90 -29.17 -12.26
C ALA A 439 0.68 -30.08 -12.05
N VAL A 440 0.84 -31.41 -12.02
CA VAL A 440 -0.24 -32.35 -11.67
C VAL A 440 -0.80 -32.01 -10.28
N GLY A 441 0.09 -31.80 -9.30
CA GLY A 441 -0.30 -31.37 -7.96
C GLY A 441 -1.10 -30.07 -7.97
N ASN A 442 -0.72 -29.09 -8.80
CA ASN A 442 -1.46 -27.83 -8.94
C ASN A 442 -2.87 -28.02 -9.51
N VAL A 443 -3.07 -28.98 -10.42
CA VAL A 443 -4.42 -29.29 -10.92
C VAL A 443 -5.28 -29.86 -9.80
N HIS A 444 -4.77 -30.85 -9.06
CA HIS A 444 -5.48 -31.42 -7.90
C HIS A 444 -5.76 -30.38 -6.81
N LEU A 445 -4.80 -29.49 -6.52
CA LEU A 445 -4.99 -28.41 -5.55
C LEU A 445 -6.08 -27.43 -5.98
N ALA A 446 -6.15 -27.09 -7.28
CA ALA A 446 -7.20 -26.24 -7.84
C ALA A 446 -8.60 -26.89 -7.73
N ARG A 447 -8.68 -28.22 -7.78
CA ARG A 447 -9.91 -29.00 -7.57
C ARG A 447 -10.28 -29.22 -6.10
N GLY A 448 -9.42 -28.82 -5.16
CA GLY A 448 -9.61 -29.14 -3.73
C GLY A 448 -9.26 -30.58 -3.35
N GLU A 449 -8.65 -31.35 -4.26
CA GLU A 449 -8.24 -32.75 -4.03
C GLU A 449 -6.90 -32.81 -3.26
N LEU A 450 -6.93 -32.40 -1.99
CA LEU A 450 -5.73 -32.16 -1.18
C LEU A 450 -4.83 -33.40 -1.02
N THR A 451 -5.40 -34.59 -0.91
CA THR A 451 -4.65 -35.85 -0.76
C THR A 451 -3.86 -36.19 -2.03
N GLN A 452 -4.48 -36.05 -3.20
CA GLN A 452 -3.88 -36.28 -4.50
C GLN A 452 -2.82 -35.21 -4.78
N ALA A 453 -3.11 -33.94 -4.47
CA ALA A 453 -2.15 -32.85 -4.56
C ALA A 453 -0.90 -33.14 -3.72
N ARG A 454 -1.06 -33.51 -2.44
CA ARG A 454 0.04 -33.91 -1.54
C ARG A 454 0.87 -35.02 -2.16
N LYS A 455 0.24 -36.09 -2.64
CA LYS A 455 0.93 -37.24 -3.24
C LYS A 455 1.78 -36.81 -4.44
N SER A 456 1.24 -35.98 -5.33
CA SER A 456 1.95 -35.49 -6.52
C SER A 456 3.12 -34.58 -6.15
N TYR A 457 2.96 -33.66 -5.18
CA TYR A 457 4.06 -32.81 -4.73
C TYR A 457 5.17 -33.59 -4.00
N LEU A 458 4.83 -34.60 -3.20
CA LEU A 458 5.84 -35.47 -2.56
C LEU A 458 6.61 -36.29 -3.61
N LYS A 459 5.93 -36.80 -4.64
CA LYS A 459 6.58 -37.46 -5.78
C LYS A 459 7.47 -36.49 -6.55
N ALA A 460 7.04 -35.24 -6.75
CA ALA A 460 7.85 -34.20 -7.37
C ALA A 460 9.12 -33.94 -6.54
N ALA A 461 9.00 -33.79 -5.22
CA ALA A 461 10.12 -33.59 -4.32
C ALA A 461 11.13 -34.75 -4.36
N ALA A 462 10.65 -36.00 -4.50
CA ALA A 462 11.52 -37.18 -4.60
C ALA A 462 12.32 -37.24 -5.91
N ASN A 463 11.87 -36.56 -6.97
CA ASN A 463 12.57 -36.48 -8.24
C ASN A 463 13.65 -35.38 -8.30
N VAL A 464 13.66 -34.45 -7.34
CA VAL A 464 14.67 -33.39 -7.29
C VAL A 464 15.92 -33.88 -6.57
N SER A 465 17.09 -33.63 -7.14
CA SER A 465 18.38 -33.94 -6.49
C SER A 465 18.58 -33.10 -5.22
N ARG A 466 19.00 -33.73 -4.12
CA ARG A 466 19.29 -33.05 -2.85
C ARG A 466 20.50 -32.12 -2.91
N ASP A 467 21.41 -32.36 -3.86
CA ASP A 467 22.69 -31.65 -3.97
C ASP A 467 22.64 -30.47 -4.95
N ARG A 468 21.49 -30.22 -5.59
CA ARG A 468 21.29 -29.10 -6.52
C ARG A 468 20.21 -28.15 -6.00
N GLU A 469 20.59 -26.90 -5.75
CA GLU A 469 19.63 -25.83 -5.51
C GLU A 469 18.85 -25.53 -6.80
N THR A 470 17.62 -26.02 -6.90
CA THR A 470 16.75 -25.79 -8.06
C THR A 470 15.55 -24.92 -7.68
N PRO A 471 15.07 -24.02 -8.58
CA PRO A 471 13.91 -23.16 -8.32
C PRO A 471 12.65 -23.93 -7.93
N ILE A 472 12.55 -25.16 -8.44
CA ILE A 472 11.39 -26.00 -8.26
C ILE A 472 11.20 -26.47 -6.81
N ILE A 473 12.27 -26.61 -6.02
CA ILE A 473 12.18 -27.01 -4.61
C ILE A 473 11.34 -26.01 -3.83
N ALA A 474 11.62 -24.71 -3.99
CA ALA A 474 10.89 -23.66 -3.32
C ALA A 474 9.41 -23.66 -3.72
N ASN A 475 9.11 -23.89 -5.01
CA ASN A 475 7.72 -23.98 -5.49
C ASN A 475 6.99 -25.19 -4.92
N ILE A 476 7.63 -26.37 -4.88
CA ILE A 476 7.07 -27.58 -4.27
C ILE A 476 6.81 -27.38 -2.78
N GLN A 477 7.74 -26.75 -2.06
CA GLN A 477 7.59 -26.44 -0.63
C GLN A 477 6.43 -25.46 -0.38
N THR A 478 6.32 -24.39 -1.18
CA THR A 478 5.18 -23.46 -1.13
C THR A 478 3.85 -24.19 -1.35
N ASN A 479 3.79 -25.02 -2.38
CA ASN A 479 2.60 -25.78 -2.75
C ASN A 479 2.20 -26.81 -1.68
N LEU A 480 3.16 -27.55 -1.13
CA LEU A 480 2.94 -28.41 0.02
C LEU A 480 2.46 -27.60 1.23
N GLY A 481 3.04 -26.42 1.47
CA GLY A 481 2.60 -25.49 2.50
C GLY A 481 1.11 -25.16 2.37
N PHE A 482 0.64 -24.84 1.16
CA PHE A 482 -0.79 -24.59 0.89
C PHE A 482 -1.67 -25.82 1.13
N VAL A 483 -1.22 -27.00 0.68
CA VAL A 483 -1.95 -28.26 0.92
C VAL A 483 -2.07 -28.55 2.41
N GLU A 484 -0.97 -28.43 3.16
CA GLU A 484 -0.97 -28.66 4.60
C GLU A 484 -1.81 -27.62 5.34
N PHE A 485 -1.76 -26.35 4.92
CA PHE A 485 -2.59 -25.29 5.50
C PHE A 485 -4.08 -25.57 5.31
N ARG A 486 -4.51 -25.87 4.07
CA ARG A 486 -5.90 -26.22 3.76
C ARG A 486 -6.35 -27.54 4.39
N SER A 487 -5.42 -28.44 4.66
CA SER A 487 -5.70 -29.68 5.40
C SER A 487 -5.79 -29.47 6.91
N GLY A 488 -5.49 -28.27 7.43
CA GLY A 488 -5.45 -28.00 8.87
C GLY A 488 -4.16 -28.45 9.57
N ASN A 489 -3.15 -28.92 8.84
CA ASN A 489 -1.88 -29.39 9.38
C ASN A 489 -0.91 -28.22 9.61
N LEU A 490 -1.27 -27.31 10.53
CA LEU A 490 -0.60 -26.02 10.72
C LEU A 490 0.91 -26.13 10.99
N LYS A 491 1.36 -27.13 11.76
CA LYS A 491 2.79 -27.38 12.01
C LYS A 491 3.57 -27.74 10.75
N LYS A 492 2.98 -28.59 9.90
CA LYS A 492 3.62 -28.97 8.63
C LYS A 492 3.61 -27.80 7.64
N ALA A 493 2.51 -27.04 7.61
CA ALA A 493 2.41 -25.83 6.80
C ALA A 493 3.50 -24.80 7.19
N ASP A 494 3.65 -24.52 8.49
CA ASP A 494 4.68 -23.61 9.03
C ASP A 494 6.09 -24.05 8.63
N CYS A 495 6.38 -25.36 8.72
CA CYS A 495 7.67 -25.92 8.29
C CYS A 495 7.90 -25.73 6.78
N CYS A 496 6.91 -26.09 5.95
CA CYS A 496 6.99 -25.96 4.50
C CYS A 496 7.21 -24.51 4.06
N PHE A 497 6.43 -23.56 4.59
CA PHE A 497 6.58 -22.14 4.23
C PHE A 497 7.86 -21.52 4.81
N SER A 498 8.35 -21.98 5.96
CA SER A 498 9.64 -21.52 6.50
C SER A 498 10.81 -21.95 5.62
N LEU A 499 10.78 -23.19 5.14
CA LEU A 499 11.77 -23.70 4.17
C LEU A 499 11.66 -22.95 2.84
N ALA A 500 10.44 -22.76 2.32
CA ALA A 500 10.21 -22.02 1.09
C ALA A 500 10.73 -20.58 1.19
N ALA A 501 10.39 -19.85 2.26
CA ALA A 501 10.87 -18.49 2.49
C ALA A 501 12.41 -18.42 2.49
N LYS A 502 13.09 -19.35 3.18
CA LYS A 502 14.55 -19.44 3.21
C LYS A 502 15.12 -19.67 1.80
N SER A 503 14.55 -20.61 1.04
CA SER A 503 14.98 -20.89 -0.33
C SER A 503 14.73 -19.72 -1.27
N GLN A 504 13.61 -19.00 -1.15
CA GLN A 504 13.32 -17.83 -1.98
C GLN A 504 14.26 -16.66 -1.67
N LYS A 505 14.60 -16.46 -0.39
CA LYS A 505 15.57 -15.45 0.06
C LYS A 505 16.97 -15.70 -0.51
N LEU A 506 17.47 -16.93 -0.45
CA LEU A 506 18.77 -17.31 -1.05
C LEU A 506 18.83 -17.04 -2.56
N ARG A 507 17.67 -17.04 -3.22
CA ARG A 507 17.51 -16.84 -4.66
C ARG A 507 17.17 -15.39 -5.04
N ASN A 508 17.13 -14.47 -4.08
CA ASN A 508 16.66 -13.10 -4.27
C ASN A 508 15.27 -13.00 -4.90
N ASN A 509 14.39 -13.98 -4.63
CA ASN A 509 13.01 -13.96 -5.12
C ASN A 509 12.08 -13.30 -4.08
N LEU A 510 12.03 -11.97 -4.13
CA LEU A 510 11.24 -11.15 -3.22
C LEU A 510 9.75 -11.52 -3.18
N GLN A 511 9.13 -11.78 -4.34
CA GLN A 511 7.71 -12.16 -4.42
C GLN A 511 7.42 -13.48 -3.69
N GLY A 512 8.31 -14.46 -3.84
CA GLY A 512 8.20 -15.76 -3.18
C GLY A 512 8.42 -15.65 -1.67
N GLU A 513 9.34 -14.80 -1.23
CA GLU A 513 9.59 -14.50 0.19
C GLU A 513 8.36 -13.85 0.84
N ILE A 514 7.78 -12.84 0.18
CA ILE A 514 6.55 -12.16 0.61
C ILE A 514 5.40 -13.16 0.74
N THR A 515 5.13 -13.96 -0.29
CA THR A 515 4.02 -14.93 -0.29
C THR A 515 4.15 -15.92 0.86
N SER A 516 5.37 -16.42 1.07
CA SER A 516 5.65 -17.35 2.18
C SER A 516 5.50 -16.66 3.54
N GLY A 517 5.95 -15.39 3.65
CA GLY A 517 5.81 -14.58 4.86
C GLY A 517 4.36 -14.32 5.26
N ILE A 518 3.48 -13.98 4.30
CA ILE A 518 2.04 -13.80 4.56
C ILE A 518 1.44 -15.08 5.14
N MET A 519 1.74 -16.22 4.50
CA MET A 519 1.23 -17.51 4.95
C MET A 519 1.76 -17.90 6.33
N LEU A 520 3.04 -17.63 6.63
CA LEU A 520 3.60 -17.83 7.97
C LEU A 520 2.89 -16.97 9.02
N GLY A 521 2.60 -15.70 8.72
CA GLY A 521 1.80 -14.85 9.60
C GLY A 521 0.44 -15.48 9.90
N ARG A 522 -0.33 -15.84 8.86
CA ARG A 522 -1.64 -16.47 8.99
C ARG A 522 -1.60 -17.79 9.78
N ILE A 523 -0.61 -18.65 9.51
CA ILE A 523 -0.45 -19.95 10.20
C ILE A 523 -0.11 -19.74 11.68
N ARG A 524 0.84 -18.85 11.98
CA ARG A 524 1.23 -18.53 13.36
C ARG A 524 0.04 -17.96 14.14
N LEU A 525 -0.75 -17.10 13.51
CA LEU A 525 -1.98 -16.58 14.10
C LEU A 525 -2.99 -17.70 14.40
N ALA A 526 -3.23 -18.60 13.44
CA ALA A 526 -4.10 -19.77 13.62
C ALA A 526 -3.60 -20.75 14.70
N ARG A 527 -2.32 -20.69 15.07
CA ARG A 527 -1.74 -21.47 16.18
C ARG A 527 -1.74 -20.71 17.51
N GLY A 528 -2.22 -19.46 17.54
CA GLY A 528 -2.22 -18.59 18.71
C GLY A 528 -0.85 -17.94 19.00
N GLN A 529 0.09 -18.03 18.07
CA GLN A 529 1.40 -17.38 18.16
C GLN A 529 1.31 -15.92 17.67
N ILE A 530 0.44 -15.15 18.31
CA ILE A 530 0.02 -13.80 17.87
C ILE A 530 1.21 -12.88 17.64
N LEU A 531 2.16 -12.84 18.58
CA LEU A 531 3.36 -12.01 18.49
C LEU A 531 4.24 -12.37 17.27
N HIS A 532 4.54 -13.64 17.08
CA HIS A 532 5.35 -14.12 15.94
C HIS A 532 4.64 -13.91 14.59
N SER A 533 3.31 -13.82 14.59
CA SER A 533 2.52 -13.42 13.42
C SER A 533 2.73 -11.95 13.11
N ILE A 534 2.57 -11.07 14.10
CA ILE A 534 2.75 -9.61 13.94
C ILE A 534 4.15 -9.30 13.41
N GLU A 535 5.20 -9.86 14.05
CA GLU A 535 6.58 -9.68 13.61
C GLU A 535 6.77 -10.04 12.13
N LYS A 536 6.24 -11.20 11.72
CA LYS A 536 6.39 -11.69 10.35
C LYS A 536 5.61 -10.84 9.34
N LEU A 537 4.42 -10.38 9.71
CA LEU A 537 3.61 -9.54 8.82
C LEU A 537 4.17 -8.12 8.68
N LEU A 538 4.76 -7.56 9.74
CA LEU A 538 5.47 -6.27 9.67
C LEU A 538 6.73 -6.37 8.79
N GLU A 539 7.48 -7.47 8.88
CA GLU A 539 8.60 -7.76 7.97
C GLU A 539 8.11 -7.78 6.51
N VAL A 540 6.99 -8.45 6.23
CA VAL A 540 6.41 -8.51 4.89
C VAL A 540 5.91 -7.15 4.41
N GLU A 541 5.23 -6.37 5.25
CA GLU A 541 4.80 -5.00 4.92
C GLU A 541 6.01 -4.12 4.55
N GLN A 542 7.14 -4.28 5.24
CA GLN A 542 8.40 -3.60 4.91
C GLN A 542 9.04 -4.09 3.61
N LEU A 543 8.91 -5.38 3.26
CA LEU A 543 9.40 -5.91 1.99
C LEU A 543 8.55 -5.41 0.81
N LEU A 544 7.23 -5.29 0.99
CA LEU A 544 6.32 -4.77 -0.02
C LEU A 544 6.59 -3.30 -0.35
N SER A 545 6.94 -2.48 0.64
CA SER A 545 7.30 -1.07 0.40
C SER A 545 8.60 -0.88 -0.39
N GLN A 546 9.40 -1.94 -0.57
CA GLN A 546 10.61 -1.93 -1.41
C GLN A 546 10.31 -2.31 -2.87
N MET A 547 9.08 -2.70 -3.21
CA MET A 547 8.70 -3.06 -4.58
C MET A 547 8.44 -1.80 -5.42
N ALA A 548 8.88 -1.82 -6.69
CA ALA A 548 8.74 -0.68 -7.61
C ALA A 548 7.28 -0.37 -7.99
N ALA A 549 6.41 -1.38 -7.98
CA ALA A 549 4.96 -1.20 -8.06
C ALA A 549 4.41 -1.24 -6.63
N SER A 550 3.65 -0.22 -6.22
CA SER A 550 2.96 -0.19 -4.92
C SER A 550 1.91 -1.30 -4.89
N PRO A 551 2.19 -2.47 -4.27
CA PRO A 551 1.28 -3.60 -4.30
C PRO A 551 0.16 -3.38 -3.28
N ASP A 552 -1.02 -3.97 -3.53
CA ASP A 552 -2.09 -3.94 -2.55
C ASP A 552 -1.67 -4.64 -1.25
N CYS A 553 -1.82 -3.93 -0.14
CA CYS A 553 -1.46 -4.40 1.19
C CYS A 553 -2.67 -4.67 2.10
N ARG A 554 -3.91 -4.52 1.60
CA ARG A 554 -5.14 -4.54 2.40
C ARG A 554 -5.35 -5.87 3.11
N GLU A 555 -5.11 -7.01 2.45
CA GLU A 555 -5.24 -8.32 3.11
C GLU A 555 -4.27 -8.43 4.29
N ILE A 556 -3.02 -8.03 4.09
CA ILE A 556 -1.95 -8.12 5.10
C ILE A 556 -2.26 -7.18 6.27
N GLN A 557 -2.67 -5.96 5.97
CA GLN A 557 -3.06 -4.96 6.95
C GLN A 557 -4.29 -5.41 7.76
N ALA A 558 -5.26 -6.09 7.13
CA ALA A 558 -6.40 -6.69 7.83
C ALA A 558 -5.96 -7.82 8.77
N VAL A 559 -5.01 -8.67 8.36
CA VAL A 559 -4.44 -9.72 9.24
C VAL A 559 -3.65 -9.10 10.39
N ILE A 560 -2.89 -8.01 10.14
CA ILE A 560 -2.18 -7.27 11.19
C ILE A 560 -3.17 -6.63 12.17
N ALA A 561 -4.23 -5.99 11.68
CA ALA A 561 -5.28 -5.40 12.50
C ALA A 561 -5.89 -6.46 13.42
N TRP A 562 -6.30 -7.58 12.84
CA TRP A 562 -6.86 -8.70 13.59
C TRP A 562 -5.88 -9.26 14.63
N ALA A 563 -4.59 -9.42 14.29
CA ALA A 563 -3.59 -9.88 15.24
C ALA A 563 -3.40 -8.90 16.42
N TYR A 564 -3.46 -7.60 16.19
CA TYR A 564 -3.42 -6.60 17.26
C TYR A 564 -4.69 -6.59 18.11
N GLU A 565 -5.88 -6.80 17.53
CA GLU A 565 -7.11 -6.97 18.33
C GLU A 565 -6.98 -8.22 19.22
N LEU A 566 -6.45 -9.33 18.69
CA LEU A 566 -6.21 -10.54 19.48
C LEU A 566 -5.12 -10.38 20.55
N LEU A 567 -4.20 -9.43 20.38
CA LEU A 567 -3.23 -9.05 21.39
C LEU A 567 -3.84 -8.15 22.50
N GLY A 568 -5.07 -7.64 22.30
CA GLY A 568 -5.69 -6.64 23.17
C GLY A 568 -5.13 -5.22 22.94
N ARG A 569 -4.73 -4.91 21.70
CA ARG A 569 -4.23 -3.59 21.26
C ARG A 569 -5.21 -2.97 20.27
N SER A 570 -6.45 -2.76 20.71
CA SER A 570 -7.57 -2.25 19.89
C SER A 570 -7.28 -0.95 19.15
N VAL A 571 -6.54 -0.02 19.77
CA VAL A 571 -6.13 1.24 19.10
C VAL A 571 -5.27 1.00 17.86
N VAL A 572 -4.25 0.13 17.97
CA VAL A 572 -3.36 -0.18 16.84
C VAL A 572 -4.13 -0.97 15.78
N SER A 573 -5.02 -1.86 16.21
CA SER A 573 -5.95 -2.56 15.30
C SER A 573 -6.76 -1.56 14.47
N ASP A 574 -7.33 -0.52 15.09
CA ASP A 574 -8.18 0.47 14.40
C ASP A 574 -7.39 1.31 13.39
N GLN A 575 -6.13 1.63 13.70
CA GLN A 575 -5.24 2.31 12.75
C GLN A 575 -4.98 1.46 11.51
N TYR A 576 -4.76 0.15 11.68
CA TYR A 576 -4.61 -0.75 10.54
C TYR A 576 -5.91 -0.95 9.76
N TRP A 577 -7.07 -1.01 10.43
CA TRP A 577 -8.36 -1.03 9.73
C TRP A 577 -8.60 0.22 8.91
N LYS A 578 -8.22 1.40 9.44
CA LYS A 578 -8.30 2.64 8.69
C LYS A 578 -7.44 2.59 7.41
N LYS A 579 -6.22 2.06 7.49
CA LYS A 579 -5.36 1.84 6.30
C LYS A 579 -6.02 0.91 5.27
N VAL A 580 -6.72 -0.13 5.72
CA VAL A 580 -7.46 -1.06 4.84
C VAL A 580 -8.63 -0.36 4.14
N GLU A 581 -9.29 0.58 4.81
CA GLU A 581 -10.43 1.36 4.31
C GLU A 581 -10.00 2.49 3.37
N ASP A 582 -8.85 3.13 3.65
CA ASP A 582 -8.27 4.20 2.83
C ASP A 582 -7.58 3.68 1.53
N GLY A 583 -7.35 2.37 1.42
CA GLY A 583 -6.66 1.76 0.27
C GLY A 583 -7.52 1.60 -0.99
N GLU A 584 -6.89 1.65 -2.17
CA GLU A 584 -7.57 1.45 -3.46
C GLU A 584 -8.23 0.07 -3.57
N THR A 585 -9.51 0.02 -3.97
CA THR A 585 -10.29 -1.22 -4.04
C THR A 585 -10.08 -2.03 -5.32
N SER A 586 -9.46 -1.46 -6.35
CA SER A 586 -9.50 -1.96 -7.74
C SER A 586 -8.61 -3.20 -8.00
N SER A 587 -7.77 -3.63 -7.05
CA SER A 587 -6.74 -4.65 -7.30
C SER A 587 -6.81 -5.92 -6.43
N VAL A 588 -7.74 -6.02 -5.48
CA VAL A 588 -7.84 -7.18 -4.56
C VAL A 588 -8.53 -8.38 -5.21
N THR A 589 -7.94 -9.58 -5.08
CA THR A 589 -8.56 -10.83 -5.54
C THR A 589 -9.80 -11.20 -4.71
N PRO A 590 -10.81 -11.87 -5.28
CA PRO A 590 -12.01 -12.25 -4.52
C PRO A 590 -11.72 -13.06 -3.22
N PRO A 591 -10.78 -14.02 -3.18
CA PRO A 591 -10.43 -14.69 -1.92
C PRO A 591 -9.83 -13.76 -0.86
N ALA A 592 -9.00 -12.79 -1.27
CA ALA A 592 -8.41 -11.83 -0.35
C ALA A 592 -9.47 -10.85 0.21
N GLU A 593 -10.37 -10.37 -0.64
CA GLU A 593 -11.49 -9.51 -0.23
C GLU A 593 -12.45 -10.27 0.71
N PHE A 594 -12.72 -11.55 0.45
CA PHE A 594 -13.49 -12.39 1.37
C PHE A 594 -12.81 -12.49 2.74
N MET A 595 -11.49 -12.71 2.78
CA MET A 595 -10.71 -12.75 4.02
C MET A 595 -10.77 -11.42 4.79
N ILE A 596 -10.62 -10.28 4.11
CA ILE A 596 -10.72 -8.95 4.72
C ILE A 596 -12.08 -8.78 5.40
N ARG A 597 -13.16 -9.11 4.68
CA ARG A 597 -14.55 -9.02 5.20
C ARG A 597 -14.77 -9.95 6.38
N LEU A 598 -14.31 -11.19 6.29
CA LEU A 598 -14.41 -12.18 7.37
C LEU A 598 -13.68 -11.69 8.63
N LEU A 599 -12.46 -11.16 8.50
CA LEU A 599 -11.69 -10.63 9.63
C LEU A 599 -12.33 -9.37 10.22
N LYS A 600 -12.92 -8.50 9.41
CA LYS A 600 -13.67 -7.33 9.91
C LYS A 600 -14.90 -7.78 10.70
N ALA A 601 -15.65 -8.77 10.21
CA ALA A 601 -16.80 -9.33 10.93
C ALA A 601 -16.40 -9.99 12.27
N LEU A 602 -15.29 -10.73 12.28
CA LEU A 602 -14.71 -11.28 13.52
C LEU A 602 -14.24 -10.20 14.50
N HIS A 603 -13.65 -9.11 13.98
CA HIS A 603 -13.27 -7.94 14.77
C HIS A 603 -14.48 -7.30 15.45
N THR A 604 -15.57 -7.07 14.71
CA THR A 604 -16.84 -6.56 15.22
C THR A 604 -17.46 -7.51 16.26
N LEU A 605 -17.41 -8.83 16.01
CA LEU A 605 -17.90 -9.86 16.94
C LEU A 605 -17.15 -9.82 18.28
N ILE A 606 -15.81 -9.80 18.27
CA ILE A 606 -15.00 -9.76 19.50
C ILE A 606 -15.20 -8.46 20.30
N ARG A 607 -15.67 -7.39 19.67
CA ARG A 607 -16.04 -6.13 20.35
C ARG A 607 -17.42 -6.18 21.03
N GLY A 608 -18.22 -7.21 20.76
CA GLY A 608 -19.56 -7.37 21.33
C GLY A 608 -20.67 -6.70 20.54
N GLU A 609 -20.37 -6.20 19.34
CA GLU A 609 -21.33 -5.55 18.43
C GLU A 609 -22.10 -6.60 17.63
N LEU A 610 -22.86 -7.47 18.32
CA LEU A 610 -23.47 -8.66 17.74
C LEU A 610 -24.36 -8.39 16.50
N PRO A 611 -25.26 -7.39 16.49
CA PRO A 611 -26.10 -7.14 15.31
C PRO A 611 -25.29 -6.70 14.08
N ALA A 612 -24.25 -5.90 14.28
CA ALA A 612 -23.38 -5.44 13.20
C ALA A 612 -22.52 -6.59 12.66
N ALA A 613 -21.97 -7.42 13.54
CA ALA A 613 -21.21 -8.60 13.16
C ALA A 613 -22.07 -9.60 12.37
N GLU A 614 -23.32 -9.83 12.77
CA GLU A 614 -24.26 -10.70 12.06
C GLU A 614 -24.46 -10.24 10.61
N ASN A 615 -24.76 -8.95 10.42
CA ASN A 615 -24.95 -8.37 9.09
C ASN A 615 -23.68 -8.49 8.24
N GLN A 616 -22.51 -8.20 8.82
CA GLN A 616 -21.23 -8.32 8.12
C GLN A 616 -20.92 -9.77 7.72
N PHE A 617 -21.21 -10.77 8.56
CA PHE A 617 -21.08 -12.18 8.17
C PHE A 617 -22.05 -12.54 7.05
N ALA A 618 -23.31 -12.11 7.12
CA ALA A 618 -24.30 -12.36 6.06
C ALA A 618 -23.87 -11.76 4.70
N GLU A 619 -23.35 -10.53 4.71
CA GLU A 619 -22.78 -9.89 3.52
C GLU A 619 -21.54 -10.66 2.99
N THR A 620 -20.69 -11.14 3.89
CA THR A 620 -19.50 -11.94 3.55
C THR A 620 -19.89 -13.26 2.89
N VAL A 621 -20.93 -13.95 3.40
CA VAL A 621 -21.50 -15.15 2.79
C VAL A 621 -22.05 -14.85 1.40
N GLY A 622 -22.83 -13.77 1.27
CA GLY A 622 -23.40 -13.33 -0.02
C GLY A 622 -22.31 -13.04 -1.05
N PHE A 623 -21.24 -12.34 -0.65
CA PHE A 623 -20.08 -12.07 -1.48
C PHE A 623 -19.38 -13.37 -1.91
N GLY A 624 -19.08 -14.27 -0.97
CA GLY A 624 -18.39 -15.53 -1.28
C GLY A 624 -19.15 -16.41 -2.28
N ARG A 625 -20.48 -16.49 -2.16
CA ARG A 625 -21.35 -17.19 -3.12
C ARG A 625 -21.34 -16.52 -4.49
N LYS A 626 -21.50 -15.19 -4.54
CA LYS A 626 -21.48 -14.41 -5.79
C LYS A 626 -20.13 -14.52 -6.53
N SER A 627 -19.04 -14.63 -5.78
CA SER A 627 -17.68 -14.78 -6.30
C SER A 627 -17.27 -16.21 -6.61
N ASN A 628 -18.19 -17.20 -6.51
CA ASN A 628 -17.93 -18.62 -6.74
C ASN A 628 -16.74 -19.17 -5.92
N LEU A 629 -16.61 -18.72 -4.67
CA LEU A 629 -15.61 -19.27 -3.75
C LEU A 629 -15.99 -20.69 -3.33
N GLN A 630 -15.01 -21.45 -2.80
CA GLN A 630 -15.26 -22.82 -2.37
C GLN A 630 -16.31 -22.84 -1.25
N PRO A 631 -17.32 -23.72 -1.31
CA PRO A 631 -18.37 -23.79 -0.28
C PRO A 631 -17.82 -23.94 1.14
N ALA A 632 -16.70 -24.67 1.30
CA ALA A 632 -15.99 -24.82 2.56
C ALA A 632 -15.54 -23.49 3.17
N ASP A 633 -14.99 -22.59 2.34
CA ASP A 633 -14.49 -21.28 2.78
C ASP A 633 -15.66 -20.36 3.16
N VAL A 634 -16.73 -20.38 2.36
CA VAL A 634 -17.96 -19.60 2.61
C VAL A 634 -18.63 -20.03 3.92
N ALA A 635 -18.67 -21.32 4.19
CA ALA A 635 -19.35 -21.85 5.35
C ALA A 635 -18.68 -21.52 6.70
N VAL A 636 -17.42 -21.08 6.69
CA VAL A 636 -16.79 -20.45 7.88
C VAL A 636 -17.57 -19.21 8.30
N ALA A 637 -17.93 -18.35 7.35
CA ALA A 637 -18.73 -17.14 7.61
C ALA A 637 -20.18 -17.50 8.01
N GLU A 638 -20.76 -18.54 7.42
CA GLU A 638 -22.10 -19.03 7.78
C GLU A 638 -22.16 -19.52 9.23
N PHE A 639 -21.13 -20.27 9.67
CA PHE A 639 -21.02 -20.70 11.07
C PHE A 639 -20.97 -19.48 12.01
N TYR A 640 -20.15 -18.48 11.71
CA TYR A 640 -20.04 -17.30 12.57
C TYR A 640 -21.29 -16.40 12.54
N GLN A 641 -22.01 -16.34 11.41
CA GLN A 641 -23.33 -15.72 11.34
C GLN A 641 -24.30 -16.41 12.31
N ALA A 642 -24.40 -17.74 12.23
CA ALA A 642 -25.27 -18.52 13.09
C ALA A 642 -24.86 -18.44 14.58
N LEU A 643 -23.55 -18.44 14.88
CA LEU A 643 -23.02 -18.21 16.23
C LEU A 643 -23.47 -16.84 16.77
N THR A 644 -23.36 -15.79 15.96
CA THR A 644 -23.74 -14.43 16.36
C THR A 644 -25.25 -14.31 16.60
N MET A 645 -26.06 -15.01 15.81
CA MET A 645 -27.52 -15.13 16.05
C MET A 645 -27.83 -15.88 17.35
N HIS A 646 -27.09 -16.97 17.62
CA HIS A 646 -27.23 -17.73 18.86
C HIS A 646 -26.88 -16.90 20.09
N LEU A 647 -25.80 -16.10 20.04
CA LEU A 647 -25.40 -15.18 21.12
C LEU A 647 -26.45 -14.10 21.40
N GLN A 648 -27.28 -13.78 20.42
CA GLN A 648 -28.44 -12.89 20.55
C GLN A 648 -29.72 -13.62 20.99
N ASN A 649 -29.64 -14.91 21.34
CA ASN A 649 -30.76 -15.78 21.71
C ASN A 649 -31.84 -15.94 20.62
N ARG A 650 -31.46 -15.88 19.34
CA ARG A 650 -32.39 -16.12 18.23
C ARG A 650 -32.50 -17.60 17.90
N SER A 651 -33.74 -18.09 17.79
CA SER A 651 -34.05 -19.50 17.53
C SER A 651 -33.65 -19.99 16.13
N GLU A 652 -33.62 -19.06 15.17
CA GLU A 652 -33.30 -19.26 13.76
C GLU A 652 -31.84 -19.71 13.56
N ALA A 653 -30.98 -19.47 14.54
CA ALA A 653 -29.58 -19.90 14.52
C ALA A 653 -29.44 -21.42 14.30
N LEU A 654 -30.31 -22.22 14.93
CA LEU A 654 -30.29 -23.67 14.79
C LEU A 654 -30.58 -24.14 13.36
N GLN A 655 -31.44 -23.42 12.64
CA GLN A 655 -31.76 -23.74 11.26
C GLN A 655 -30.54 -23.52 10.35
N LEU A 656 -29.81 -22.41 10.56
CA LEU A 656 -28.56 -22.17 9.82
C LEU A 656 -27.48 -23.20 10.15
N PHE A 657 -27.32 -23.60 11.42
CA PHE A 657 -26.37 -24.65 11.78
C PHE A 657 -26.68 -25.99 11.09
N ARG A 658 -27.95 -26.35 10.92
CA ARG A 658 -28.37 -27.56 10.18
C ARG A 658 -28.11 -27.49 8.68
N GLN A 659 -27.97 -26.29 8.14
CA GLN A 659 -27.69 -26.07 6.71
C GLN A 659 -26.18 -26.05 6.41
N LEU A 660 -25.32 -26.12 7.43
CA LEU A 660 -23.88 -26.18 7.21
C LEU A 660 -23.52 -27.43 6.37
N PRO A 661 -22.53 -27.32 5.47
CA PRO A 661 -22.10 -28.42 4.61
C PRO A 661 -21.78 -29.73 5.36
N ALA A 662 -22.15 -30.87 4.77
CA ALA A 662 -21.92 -32.20 5.34
C ALA A 662 -20.44 -32.47 5.72
N MET A 663 -19.48 -31.86 5.01
CA MET A 663 -18.04 -31.96 5.30
C MET A 663 -17.64 -31.47 6.70
N PHE A 664 -18.44 -30.62 7.36
CA PHE A 664 -18.23 -30.26 8.77
C PHE A 664 -18.56 -31.42 9.72
N PHE A 665 -19.38 -32.37 9.28
CA PHE A 665 -19.94 -33.45 10.09
C PHE A 665 -19.31 -34.81 9.76
N GLU A 666 -18.86 -35.02 8.52
CA GLU A 666 -18.07 -36.19 8.07
C GLU A 666 -16.71 -36.31 8.78
N SER A 667 -15.95 -37.39 8.55
CA SER A 667 -14.63 -37.66 9.16
C SER A 667 -13.52 -36.69 8.69
N SER A 668 -13.68 -35.41 8.97
CA SER A 668 -12.69 -34.36 8.74
C SER A 668 -11.85 -34.13 9.99
N ASP A 669 -10.52 -34.13 9.83
CA ASP A 669 -9.56 -33.75 10.87
C ASP A 669 -9.16 -32.27 10.80
N HIS A 670 -9.84 -31.46 9.97
CA HIS A 670 -9.58 -30.03 9.90
C HIS A 670 -9.96 -29.37 11.24
N PRO A 671 -9.07 -28.57 11.87
CA PRO A 671 -9.27 -28.08 13.23
C PRO A 671 -10.53 -27.24 13.40
N PHE A 672 -10.85 -26.39 12.42
CA PHE A 672 -12.07 -25.58 12.48
C PHE A 672 -13.33 -26.47 12.40
N HIS A 673 -13.32 -27.56 11.63
CA HIS A 673 -14.47 -28.46 11.56
C HIS A 673 -14.66 -29.20 12.89
N LEU A 674 -13.56 -29.63 13.51
CA LEU A 674 -13.57 -30.22 14.84
C LEU A 674 -14.12 -29.22 15.88
N PHE A 675 -13.74 -27.94 15.81
CA PHE A 675 -14.31 -26.91 16.68
C PHE A 675 -15.83 -26.75 16.48
N VAL A 676 -16.31 -26.69 15.23
CA VAL A 676 -17.73 -26.62 14.90
C VAL A 676 -18.49 -27.81 15.51
N LYS A 677 -17.97 -29.04 15.35
CA LYS A 677 -18.55 -30.24 15.98
C LYS A 677 -18.62 -30.12 17.50
N ILE A 678 -17.51 -29.75 18.14
CA ILE A 678 -17.45 -29.57 19.60
C ILE A 678 -18.48 -28.55 20.06
N PHE A 679 -18.56 -27.40 19.40
CA PHE A 679 -19.52 -26.35 19.72
C PHE A 679 -20.96 -26.84 19.57
N LEU A 680 -21.31 -27.46 18.44
CA LEU A 680 -22.67 -27.91 18.16
C LEU A 680 -23.11 -29.08 19.04
N GLY A 681 -22.23 -30.07 19.26
CA GLY A 681 -22.54 -31.21 20.13
C GLY A 681 -22.74 -30.80 21.60
N LEU A 682 -22.01 -29.79 22.07
CA LEU A 682 -22.19 -29.25 23.42
C LEU A 682 -23.42 -28.33 23.55
N THR A 683 -23.69 -27.52 22.53
CA THR A 683 -24.76 -26.50 22.58
C THR A 683 -26.13 -27.07 22.21
N PHE A 684 -26.17 -28.03 21.28
CA PHE A 684 -27.40 -28.61 20.74
C PHE A 684 -27.32 -30.15 20.63
N PRO A 685 -27.07 -30.89 21.73
CA PRO A 685 -26.83 -32.33 21.68
C PRO A 685 -27.98 -33.13 21.04
N GLY A 686 -29.23 -32.71 21.24
CA GLY A 686 -30.39 -33.37 20.63
C GLY A 686 -30.57 -33.09 19.13
N ALA A 687 -29.95 -32.02 18.60
CA ALA A 687 -30.05 -31.67 17.18
C ALA A 687 -28.90 -32.23 16.34
N PHE A 688 -27.79 -32.62 16.99
CA PHE A 688 -26.60 -33.21 16.36
C PHE A 688 -26.13 -34.47 17.11
N PRO A 689 -26.98 -35.50 17.27
CA PRO A 689 -26.65 -36.72 18.01
C PRO A 689 -25.51 -37.55 17.38
N GLU A 690 -25.20 -37.32 16.11
CA GLU A 690 -24.12 -37.96 15.36
C GLU A 690 -22.71 -37.48 15.75
N VAL A 691 -22.60 -36.40 16.53
CA VAL A 691 -21.31 -35.83 16.92
C VAL A 691 -20.69 -36.63 18.07
N ASP A 692 -19.59 -37.33 17.79
CA ASP A 692 -18.71 -37.90 18.81
C ASP A 692 -17.84 -36.79 19.44
N LEU A 693 -18.28 -36.29 20.60
CA LEU A 693 -17.62 -35.19 21.32
C LEU A 693 -16.22 -35.55 21.80
N ASP A 694 -16.04 -36.71 22.44
CA ASP A 694 -14.74 -37.10 22.99
C ASP A 694 -13.72 -37.36 21.89
N ALA A 695 -14.10 -38.02 20.79
CA ALA A 695 -13.22 -38.17 19.63
C ALA A 695 -12.87 -36.82 19.00
N SER A 696 -13.84 -35.90 18.88
CA SER A 696 -13.61 -34.57 18.31
C SER A 696 -12.66 -33.74 19.18
N LEU A 697 -12.86 -33.73 20.50
CA LEU A 697 -12.00 -33.06 21.48
C LEU A 697 -10.57 -33.62 21.44
N ALA A 698 -10.42 -34.96 21.46
CA ALA A 698 -9.13 -35.62 21.44
C ALA A 698 -8.34 -35.26 20.16
N ARG A 699 -8.99 -35.29 18.99
CA ARG A 699 -8.38 -34.91 17.71
C ARG A 699 -8.03 -33.43 17.66
N PHE A 700 -8.92 -32.56 18.14
CA PHE A 700 -8.70 -31.12 18.14
C PHE A 700 -7.43 -30.73 18.90
N ASN A 701 -7.19 -31.35 20.06
CA ASN A 701 -5.99 -31.13 20.85
C ASN A 701 -4.67 -31.53 20.15
N LEU A 702 -4.71 -32.33 19.09
CA LEU A 702 -3.53 -32.69 18.29
C LEU A 702 -3.15 -31.60 17.25
N THR A 703 -4.05 -30.67 16.95
CA THR A 703 -3.91 -29.74 15.81
C THR A 703 -3.09 -28.47 16.12
N ASP A 704 -2.87 -28.15 17.41
CA ASP A 704 -2.27 -26.88 17.87
C ASP A 704 -3.03 -25.62 17.39
N TYR A 705 -4.25 -25.76 16.88
CA TYR A 705 -5.10 -24.66 16.48
C TYR A 705 -5.54 -23.84 17.70
N TYR A 706 -5.65 -22.53 17.51
CA TYR A 706 -6.20 -21.58 18.45
C TYR A 706 -7.41 -20.94 17.80
N GLU A 707 -8.59 -21.26 18.32
CA GLU A 707 -9.83 -20.64 17.86
C GLU A 707 -10.04 -19.31 18.58
N PRO A 708 -9.94 -18.15 17.93
CA PRO A 708 -10.00 -16.87 18.62
C PRO A 708 -11.31 -16.63 19.38
N VAL A 709 -12.43 -17.20 18.93
CA VAL A 709 -13.73 -17.04 19.59
C VAL A 709 -14.15 -18.21 20.49
N TRP A 710 -13.19 -19.06 20.89
CA TRP A 710 -13.44 -20.21 21.77
C TRP A 710 -14.16 -19.86 23.08
N MET A 711 -14.04 -18.60 23.54
CA MET A 711 -14.64 -18.14 24.80
C MET A 711 -16.17 -18.28 24.84
N PHE A 712 -16.84 -18.33 23.68
CA PHE A 712 -18.28 -18.53 23.60
C PHE A 712 -18.73 -19.98 23.83
N ALA A 713 -17.80 -20.94 23.76
CA ALA A 713 -18.02 -22.35 24.10
C ALA A 713 -17.41 -22.75 25.45
N ALA A 714 -16.63 -21.86 26.06
CA ALA A 714 -15.68 -22.20 27.11
C ALA A 714 -16.34 -22.78 28.38
N ASP A 715 -17.50 -22.23 28.78
CA ASP A 715 -18.21 -22.71 29.97
C ASP A 715 -18.78 -24.12 29.74
N GLN A 716 -19.33 -24.39 28.56
CA GLN A 716 -19.86 -25.70 28.18
C GLN A 716 -18.73 -26.73 28.08
N VAL A 717 -17.63 -26.40 27.41
CA VAL A 717 -16.46 -27.28 27.28
C VAL A 717 -15.89 -27.61 28.66
N TYR A 718 -15.70 -26.60 29.52
CA TYR A 718 -15.20 -26.82 30.87
C TYR A 718 -16.14 -27.67 31.73
N SER A 719 -17.45 -27.43 31.63
CA SER A 719 -18.46 -28.16 32.40
C SER A 719 -18.64 -29.60 31.93
N TYR A 720 -18.33 -29.90 30.67
CA TYR A 720 -18.31 -31.27 30.15
C TYR A 720 -17.30 -32.16 30.89
N GLY A 721 -16.18 -31.58 31.33
CA GLY A 721 -15.30 -32.19 32.34
C GLY A 721 -14.44 -33.36 31.88
N SER A 722 -14.49 -33.78 30.61
CA SER A 722 -13.57 -34.82 30.10
C SER A 722 -12.12 -34.31 30.07
N ALA A 723 -11.15 -35.22 30.16
CA ALA A 723 -9.73 -34.86 30.16
C ALA A 723 -9.36 -34.05 28.89
N ALA A 724 -9.92 -34.42 27.73
CA ALA A 724 -9.70 -33.71 26.48
C ALA A 724 -10.35 -32.31 26.47
N ALA A 725 -11.52 -32.14 27.09
CA ALA A 725 -12.17 -30.83 27.22
C ALA A 725 -11.39 -29.88 28.13
N LEU A 726 -10.92 -30.38 29.28
CA LEU A 726 -10.08 -29.61 30.19
C LEU A 726 -8.74 -29.21 29.55
N GLU A 727 -8.17 -30.09 28.72
CA GLU A 727 -6.95 -29.79 27.95
C GLU A 727 -7.17 -28.68 26.92
N LEU A 728 -8.30 -28.70 26.20
CA LEU A 728 -8.65 -27.65 25.24
C LEU A 728 -8.72 -26.29 25.93
N VAL A 729 -9.44 -26.21 27.06
CA VAL A 729 -9.57 -24.99 27.86
C VAL A 729 -8.19 -24.52 28.35
N ARG A 730 -7.36 -25.42 28.89
CA ARG A 730 -6.00 -25.09 29.34
C ARG A 730 -5.15 -24.51 28.20
N SER A 731 -5.12 -25.19 27.07
CA SER A 731 -4.35 -24.80 25.88
C SER A 731 -4.76 -23.42 25.34
N HIS A 732 -6.05 -23.11 25.34
CA HIS A 732 -6.53 -21.81 24.88
C HIS A 732 -6.27 -20.69 25.90
N ILE A 733 -6.39 -20.97 27.20
CA ILE A 733 -6.04 -20.01 28.26
C ILE A 733 -4.55 -19.65 28.21
N ASP A 734 -3.67 -20.62 27.97
CA ASP A 734 -2.22 -20.40 27.87
C ASP A 734 -1.84 -19.50 26.68
N LYS A 735 -2.69 -19.46 25.64
CA LYS A 735 -2.53 -18.61 24.45
C LYS A 735 -3.25 -17.27 24.55
N LEU A 736 -4.17 -17.09 25.50
CA LEU A 736 -4.99 -15.89 25.65
C LEU A 736 -4.20 -14.73 26.29
N PRO A 737 -4.01 -13.59 25.59
CA PRO A 737 -3.32 -12.45 26.18
C PRO A 737 -4.11 -11.82 27.34
N PRO A 738 -3.45 -11.37 28.43
CA PRO A 738 -4.13 -10.76 29.58
C PRO A 738 -5.00 -9.54 29.24
N ASP A 739 -4.55 -8.73 28.29
CA ASP A 739 -5.26 -7.51 27.88
C ASP A 739 -6.53 -7.86 27.09
N LEU A 740 -6.45 -8.82 26.16
CA LEU A 740 -7.63 -9.34 25.47
C LEU A 740 -8.61 -9.98 26.47
N LYS A 741 -8.11 -10.78 27.42
CA LYS A 741 -8.96 -11.36 28.48
C LYS A 741 -9.74 -10.28 29.23
N ALA A 742 -9.09 -9.20 29.64
CA ALA A 742 -9.75 -8.10 30.36
C ALA A 742 -10.85 -7.44 29.52
N LEU A 743 -10.59 -7.21 28.22
CA LEU A 743 -11.59 -6.68 27.29
C LEU A 743 -12.78 -7.64 27.13
N LEU A 744 -12.53 -8.94 26.98
CA LEU A 744 -13.58 -9.95 26.84
C LEU A 744 -14.45 -10.07 28.11
N GLU A 745 -13.85 -10.01 29.30
CA GLU A 745 -14.59 -10.01 30.57
C GLU A 745 -15.49 -8.77 30.73
N GLN A 746 -15.12 -7.64 30.10
CA GLN A 746 -15.93 -6.43 30.09
C GLN A 746 -17.08 -6.54 29.08
N ARG A 747 -16.77 -7.01 27.87
CA ARG A 747 -17.71 -7.09 26.74
C ARG A 747 -18.76 -8.19 26.93
N PHE A 748 -18.41 -9.31 27.58
CA PHE A 748 -19.28 -10.48 27.70
C PHE A 748 -19.47 -10.97 29.15
N PRO A 749 -20.65 -10.76 29.76
CA PRO A 749 -20.93 -11.19 31.14
C PRO A 749 -20.74 -12.70 31.37
N ALA A 750 -21.09 -13.54 30.41
CA ALA A 750 -20.92 -14.99 30.48
C ALA A 750 -19.43 -15.39 30.56
N VAL A 751 -18.59 -14.76 29.74
CA VAL A 751 -17.14 -14.97 29.73
C VAL A 751 -16.53 -14.54 31.07
N ARG A 752 -16.98 -13.42 31.63
CA ARG A 752 -16.57 -12.98 32.98
C ARG A 752 -16.95 -13.99 34.06
N LYS A 753 -18.16 -14.57 33.99
CA LYS A 753 -18.61 -15.60 34.94
C LYS A 753 -17.72 -16.84 34.84
N PHE A 754 -17.40 -17.27 33.62
CA PHE A 754 -16.50 -18.38 33.36
C PHE A 754 -15.10 -18.16 33.95
N PHE A 755 -14.43 -17.05 33.65
CA PHE A 755 -13.08 -16.80 34.17
C PHE A 755 -13.03 -16.63 35.71
N LYS A 756 -14.12 -16.19 36.34
CA LYS A 756 -14.23 -16.20 37.80
C LYS A 756 -14.24 -17.62 38.40
N LYS A 757 -14.72 -18.64 37.69
CA LYS A 757 -14.70 -20.04 38.13
C LYS A 757 -13.27 -20.62 38.13
N LEU A 758 -12.44 -20.20 37.19
CA LEU A 758 -11.08 -20.71 36.93
C LEU A 758 -9.97 -20.21 37.89
N ARG A 759 -10.29 -19.53 39.00
CA ARG A 759 -9.28 -18.87 39.88
C ARG A 759 -8.09 -19.80 40.21
N GLY A 760 -6.88 -19.42 39.79
CA GLY A 760 -5.63 -20.06 40.23
C GLY A 760 -4.56 -20.30 39.17
N THR A 761 -4.84 -20.14 37.88
CA THR A 761 -3.85 -20.36 36.82
C THR A 761 -2.91 -19.16 36.67
N LYS A 762 -1.61 -19.38 36.95
CA LYS A 762 -0.55 -18.40 36.64
C LYS A 762 -0.24 -18.49 35.14
N TYR A 763 -0.46 -17.40 34.42
CA TYR A 763 -0.01 -17.26 33.04
C TYR A 763 1.53 -17.17 33.02
N ALA A 764 2.21 -18.17 32.48
CA ALA A 764 3.65 -18.12 32.27
C ALA A 764 3.94 -17.42 30.93
N ARG A 765 4.18 -16.10 30.97
CA ARG A 765 4.55 -15.33 29.77
C ARG A 765 5.94 -15.77 29.29
N LYS A 766 6.08 -16.10 28.01
CA LYS A 766 7.35 -16.59 27.40
C LYS A 766 7.89 -15.65 26.30
N SER A 767 7.09 -14.68 25.88
CA SER A 767 7.42 -13.72 24.82
C SER A 767 6.79 -12.37 25.15
N TYR A 768 7.46 -11.30 24.75
CA TYR A 768 7.11 -9.92 25.08
C TYR A 768 7.10 -9.05 23.83
N THR A 769 6.25 -8.04 23.79
CA THR A 769 6.29 -7.00 22.75
C THR A 769 7.30 -5.96 23.16
N LEU A 770 8.34 -5.74 22.36
CA LEU A 770 9.28 -4.64 22.51
C LEU A 770 9.02 -3.57 21.45
N ILE A 771 8.72 -2.36 21.90
CA ILE A 771 8.54 -1.19 21.06
C ILE A 771 9.75 -0.28 21.21
N ARG A 772 10.44 0.01 20.11
CA ARG A 772 11.55 0.97 20.06
C ARG A 772 11.18 2.12 19.14
N ASN A 773 10.92 3.31 19.70
CA ASN A 773 10.54 4.49 18.92
C ASN A 773 9.41 4.21 17.90
N GLY A 774 8.36 3.50 18.34
CA GLY A 774 7.23 3.09 17.49
C GLY A 774 7.42 1.81 16.68
N ARG A 775 8.64 1.24 16.61
CA ARG A 775 8.87 -0.04 15.92
C ARG A 775 8.60 -1.22 16.85
N HIS A 776 7.66 -2.08 16.47
CA HIS A 776 7.28 -3.28 17.22
C HIS A 776 8.18 -4.47 16.87
N SER A 777 8.57 -5.24 17.88
CA SER A 777 9.35 -6.48 17.75
C SER A 777 8.99 -7.46 18.86
N VAL A 778 9.36 -8.73 18.69
CA VAL A 778 9.09 -9.79 19.67
C VAL A 778 10.40 -10.22 20.31
N VAL A 779 10.40 -10.31 21.64
CA VAL A 779 11.56 -10.77 22.39
C VAL A 779 11.20 -11.91 23.33
N GLY A 780 12.13 -12.85 23.49
CA GLY A 780 12.00 -13.98 24.42
C GLY A 780 12.35 -13.61 25.86
N GLU A 781 12.17 -14.57 26.76
CA GLU A 781 12.42 -14.43 28.20
C GLU A 781 13.82 -13.87 28.51
N GLN A 782 14.88 -14.40 27.89
CA GLN A 782 16.25 -13.96 28.17
C GLN A 782 16.44 -12.46 27.85
N HIS A 783 15.96 -12.02 26.68
CA HIS A 783 16.00 -10.61 26.30
C HIS A 783 15.18 -9.73 27.25
N TYR A 784 14.04 -10.22 27.76
CA TYR A 784 13.28 -9.49 28.77
C TYR A 784 14.05 -9.33 30.08
N GLN A 785 14.74 -10.38 30.53
CA GLN A 785 15.60 -10.31 31.72
C GLN A 785 16.74 -9.31 31.51
N ASP A 786 17.40 -9.36 30.35
CA ASP A 786 18.48 -8.42 29.98
C ASP A 786 17.96 -6.98 29.91
N PHE A 787 16.78 -6.77 29.31
CA PHE A 787 16.13 -5.45 29.24
C PHE A 787 15.82 -4.90 30.64
N ASN A 788 15.34 -5.75 31.55
CA ASN A 788 14.95 -5.36 32.90
C ASN A 788 16.17 -5.06 33.79
N ALA A 789 17.29 -5.75 33.57
CA ALA A 789 18.56 -5.55 34.27
C ALA A 789 19.43 -4.42 33.68
N GLY A 790 19.25 -4.09 32.39
CA GLY A 790 20.06 -3.13 31.66
C GLY A 790 19.92 -1.68 32.11
N SER A 791 21.00 -0.90 31.99
CA SER A 791 21.02 0.55 32.19
C SER A 791 20.90 1.28 30.84
N HIS A 792 19.77 1.93 30.62
CA HIS A 792 19.45 2.60 29.35
C HIS A 792 19.69 4.11 29.45
N ARG A 793 20.94 4.55 29.24
CA ARG A 793 21.29 5.99 29.29
C ARG A 793 20.69 6.73 28.10
N GLY A 794 20.11 7.90 28.36
CA GLY A 794 19.54 8.77 27.31
C GLY A 794 18.28 8.23 26.63
N THR A 795 17.68 7.15 27.15
CA THR A 795 16.49 6.50 26.57
C THR A 795 15.40 6.37 27.63
N LEU A 796 14.15 6.69 27.28
CA LEU A 796 12.99 6.53 28.15
C LEU A 796 12.55 5.07 28.10
N VAL A 797 12.53 4.40 29.24
CA VAL A 797 12.21 2.98 29.35
C VAL A 797 10.91 2.81 30.11
N PHE A 798 9.97 2.07 29.51
CA PHE A 798 8.77 1.63 30.19
C PHE A 798 8.66 0.11 30.20
N ASN A 799 8.78 -0.50 31.37
CA ASN A 799 8.47 -1.91 31.56
C ASN A 799 6.99 -2.03 31.92
N GLY A 800 6.16 -2.32 30.93
CA GLY A 800 4.72 -2.50 31.10
C GLY A 800 4.34 -3.70 31.96
N VAL A 801 5.24 -4.67 32.15
CA VAL A 801 5.01 -5.83 33.03
C VAL A 801 5.11 -5.44 34.50
N THR A 802 6.17 -4.69 34.85
CA THR A 802 6.45 -4.29 36.24
C THR A 802 5.89 -2.91 36.60
N GLY A 803 5.56 -2.10 35.60
CA GLY A 803 5.14 -0.71 35.74
C GLY A 803 6.28 0.29 35.91
N LYS A 804 7.54 -0.15 35.80
CA LYS A 804 8.72 0.70 35.96
C LYS A 804 8.85 1.65 34.78
N LEU A 805 8.97 2.96 35.06
CA LEU A 805 9.21 4.02 34.08
C LEU A 805 10.51 4.74 34.46
N ALA A 806 11.49 4.80 33.55
CA ALA A 806 12.81 5.34 33.85
C ALA A 806 13.42 6.11 32.67
N PHE A 807 14.22 7.14 32.96
CA PHE A 807 15.05 7.86 31.98
C PHE A 807 16.37 8.24 32.65
N SER A 808 17.47 7.66 32.17
CA SER A 808 18.79 7.81 32.79
C SER A 808 18.76 7.49 34.30
N SER A 809 19.05 8.45 35.19
CA SER A 809 19.05 8.23 36.65
C SER A 809 17.67 8.42 37.32
N ARG A 810 16.66 8.91 36.60
CA ARG A 810 15.32 9.16 37.15
C ARG A 810 14.43 7.95 36.91
N ALA A 811 13.66 7.55 37.91
CA ALA A 811 12.70 6.45 37.79
C ALA A 811 11.47 6.69 38.67
N THR A 812 10.33 6.16 38.22
CA THR A 812 9.07 6.10 38.97
C THR A 812 8.33 4.81 38.65
N GLY A 813 7.30 4.50 39.44
CA GLY A 813 6.46 3.32 39.24
C GLY A 813 5.03 3.70 38.91
N ILE A 814 4.45 3.07 37.88
CA ILE A 814 3.03 3.13 37.58
C ILE A 814 2.43 1.76 37.86
N LYS A 815 1.48 1.66 38.79
CA LYS A 815 0.87 0.37 39.16
C LYS A 815 0.34 -0.36 37.92
N PRO A 816 0.81 -1.60 37.62
CA PRO A 816 0.30 -2.38 36.49
C PRO A 816 -1.21 -2.56 36.55
N GLY A 817 -1.87 -2.39 35.40
CA GLY A 817 -3.33 -2.45 35.31
C GLY A 817 -4.07 -1.26 35.94
N SER A 818 -3.38 -0.20 36.36
CA SER A 818 -4.05 1.08 36.67
C SER A 818 -4.48 1.81 35.40
N ILE A 819 -5.36 2.81 35.53
CA ILE A 819 -5.78 3.65 34.39
C ILE A 819 -4.57 4.30 33.71
N LEU A 820 -3.64 4.88 34.49
CA LEU A 820 -2.43 5.51 33.93
C LEU A 820 -1.54 4.52 33.18
N HIS A 821 -1.39 3.32 33.72
CA HIS A 821 -0.64 2.24 33.08
C HIS A 821 -1.26 1.87 31.74
N ARG A 822 -2.57 1.60 31.69
CA ARG A 822 -3.27 1.27 30.45
C ARG A 822 -3.21 2.38 29.41
N ILE A 823 -3.38 3.64 29.81
CA ILE A 823 -3.23 4.79 28.90
C ILE A 823 -1.82 4.81 28.31
N LEU A 824 -0.78 4.68 29.13
CA LEU A 824 0.60 4.73 28.64
C LEU A 824 0.92 3.57 27.71
N VAL A 825 0.44 2.36 28.01
CA VAL A 825 0.52 1.19 27.11
C VAL A 825 -0.12 1.53 25.77
N CYS A 826 -1.34 2.09 25.76
CA CYS A 826 -2.04 2.46 24.53
C CYS A 826 -1.25 3.49 23.71
N LEU A 827 -0.83 4.60 24.32
CA LEU A 827 -0.13 5.68 23.60
C LEU A 827 1.24 5.24 23.06
N LEU A 828 2.00 4.45 23.81
CA LEU A 828 3.29 3.94 23.34
C LEU A 828 3.12 2.86 22.26
N SER A 829 2.03 2.08 22.31
CA SER A 829 1.71 1.10 21.26
C SER A 829 1.32 1.75 19.94
N ALA A 830 0.64 2.89 20.02
CA ALA A 830 0.18 3.66 18.87
C ALA A 830 1.20 4.69 18.35
N PHE A 831 2.33 4.88 19.05
CA PHE A 831 3.29 5.93 18.72
C PHE A 831 3.86 5.79 17.29
N PRO A 832 3.99 6.90 16.52
CA PRO A 832 3.77 8.30 16.91
C PRO A 832 2.35 8.83 16.69
N GLU A 833 1.44 7.98 16.23
CA GLU A 833 0.11 8.37 15.80
C GLU A 833 -0.77 8.85 16.96
N ALA A 834 -1.74 9.70 16.62
CA ALA A 834 -2.76 10.12 17.58
C ALA A 834 -3.82 9.02 17.78
N VAL A 835 -4.38 8.98 18.99
CA VAL A 835 -5.37 8.01 19.43
C VAL A 835 -6.72 8.72 19.63
N PRO A 836 -7.80 8.29 18.95
CA PRO A 836 -9.13 8.83 19.20
C PRO A 836 -9.57 8.69 20.67
N LEU A 837 -10.24 9.71 21.19
CA LEU A 837 -10.71 9.76 22.58
C LEU A 837 -11.68 8.63 22.91
N GLU A 838 -12.56 8.31 21.97
CA GLU A 838 -13.52 7.21 22.06
C GLU A 838 -12.81 5.87 22.21
N THR A 839 -11.95 5.52 21.25
CA THR A 839 -11.17 4.26 21.29
C THR A 839 -10.30 4.16 22.54
N LEU A 840 -9.64 5.25 22.94
CA LEU A 840 -8.85 5.29 24.17
C LEU A 840 -9.73 5.00 25.39
N TYR A 841 -10.90 5.63 25.47
CA TYR A 841 -11.81 5.47 26.58
C TYR A 841 -12.31 4.02 26.68
N GLU A 842 -12.80 3.47 25.58
CA GLU A 842 -13.31 2.11 25.53
C GLU A 842 -12.22 1.09 25.88
N THR A 843 -11.00 1.28 25.40
CA THR A 843 -9.86 0.40 25.69
C THR A 843 -9.44 0.46 27.17
N VAL A 844 -9.44 1.65 27.78
CA VAL A 844 -8.89 1.86 29.13
C VAL A 844 -9.93 1.70 30.24
N TRP A 845 -11.18 2.09 29.99
CA TRP A 845 -12.28 2.08 30.96
C TRP A 845 -13.32 0.98 30.69
N GLY A 846 -13.41 0.43 29.48
CA GLY A 846 -14.26 -0.74 29.20
C GLY A 846 -15.76 -0.45 29.06
N GLY A 847 -16.14 0.80 28.77
CA GLY A 847 -17.52 1.21 28.54
C GLY A 847 -17.61 2.15 27.35
N LYS A 848 -18.82 2.28 26.78
CA LYS A 848 -19.08 3.14 25.61
C LYS A 848 -18.69 4.58 25.91
N TYR A 849 -18.06 5.25 24.96
CA TYR A 849 -17.69 6.64 25.11
C TYR A 849 -18.93 7.55 25.09
N GLU A 850 -19.16 8.25 26.21
CA GLU A 850 -20.17 9.31 26.31
C GLU A 850 -19.48 10.68 26.41
N PRO A 851 -19.63 11.57 25.41
CA PRO A 851 -18.87 12.82 25.32
C PRO A 851 -18.96 13.73 26.55
N GLU A 852 -20.11 13.76 27.23
CA GLU A 852 -20.37 14.66 28.37
C GLU A 852 -19.51 14.31 29.59
N TYR A 853 -19.42 13.03 29.94
CA TYR A 853 -18.76 12.58 31.18
C TYR A 853 -17.40 11.94 30.92
N SER A 854 -17.26 11.19 29.83
CA SER A 854 -16.06 10.40 29.51
C SER A 854 -14.87 11.32 29.23
N ARG A 855 -15.10 12.45 28.55
CA ARG A 855 -14.06 13.42 28.20
C ARG A 855 -13.36 14.00 29.43
N MET A 856 -14.11 14.29 30.50
CA MET A 856 -13.54 14.80 31.75
C MET A 856 -12.67 13.75 32.46
N ALA A 857 -13.13 12.50 32.49
CA ALA A 857 -12.39 11.38 33.07
C ALA A 857 -11.06 11.13 32.34
N VAL A 858 -11.08 11.14 31.00
CA VAL A 858 -9.87 11.03 30.19
C VAL A 858 -8.95 12.20 30.49
N LYS A 859 -9.43 13.45 30.40
CA LYS A 859 -8.63 14.65 30.65
C LYS A 859 -7.91 14.60 32.00
N ALA A 860 -8.61 14.22 33.07
CA ALA A 860 -8.03 14.12 34.42
C ALA A 860 -6.96 13.01 34.52
N ALA A 861 -7.17 11.86 33.88
CA ALA A 861 -6.18 10.79 33.84
C ALA A 861 -4.94 11.18 33.01
N MET A 862 -5.13 11.81 31.85
CA MET A 862 -4.05 12.28 30.98
C MET A 862 -3.18 13.35 31.66
N LEU A 863 -3.77 14.29 32.41
CA LEU A 863 -3.01 15.28 33.19
C LEU A 863 -2.13 14.62 34.25
N ARG A 864 -2.64 13.60 34.93
CA ARG A 864 -1.86 12.79 35.89
C ARG A 864 -0.75 12.01 35.20
N LEU A 865 -1.01 11.44 34.03
CA LEU A 865 0.01 10.74 33.24
C LEU A 865 1.11 11.69 32.81
N ARG A 866 0.76 12.87 32.27
CA ARG A 866 1.71 13.91 31.87
C ARG A 866 2.63 14.30 33.04
N LYS A 867 2.08 14.56 34.21
CA LYS A 867 2.87 14.89 35.41
C LYS A 867 3.84 13.75 35.79
N THR A 868 3.39 12.51 35.67
CA THR A 868 4.22 11.32 35.97
C THR A 868 5.35 11.14 34.95
N LEU A 869 5.08 11.34 33.66
CA LEU A 869 6.09 11.29 32.60
C LEU A 869 7.14 12.40 32.79
N GLN A 870 6.70 13.63 33.05
CA GLN A 870 7.58 14.80 33.20
C GLN A 870 8.49 14.75 34.44
N GLN A 871 8.11 13.98 35.48
CA GLN A 871 9.01 13.70 36.61
C GLN A 871 10.26 12.93 36.17
N VAL A 872 10.11 12.06 35.16
CA VAL A 872 11.18 11.17 34.67
C VAL A 872 11.88 11.79 33.47
N CYS A 873 11.14 12.20 32.46
CA CYS A 873 11.63 12.80 31.22
C CYS A 873 10.92 14.15 30.98
N PRO A 874 11.53 15.29 31.37
CA PRO A 874 10.89 16.61 31.32
C PRO A 874 10.43 17.05 29.92
N THR A 875 11.08 16.55 28.88
CA THR A 875 10.79 16.82 27.47
C THR A 875 9.55 16.07 26.96
N SER A 876 9.03 15.08 27.70
CA SER A 876 7.83 14.36 27.30
C SER A 876 6.59 15.24 27.40
N ARG A 877 5.76 15.21 26.36
CA ARG A 877 4.47 15.91 26.30
C ARG A 877 3.35 14.94 25.98
N VAL A 878 2.16 15.33 26.40
CA VAL A 878 0.91 14.67 26.04
C VAL A 878 -0.01 15.77 25.53
N GLU A 879 -0.51 15.62 24.32
CA GLU A 879 -1.36 16.60 23.61
C GLU A 879 -2.73 16.00 23.29
N GLY A 880 -3.69 16.84 22.88
CA GLY A 880 -5.05 16.38 22.52
C GLY A 880 -6.18 16.79 23.47
N PHE A 881 -5.98 17.86 24.25
CA PHE A 881 -7.00 18.37 25.18
C PHE A 881 -8.05 19.30 24.52
N GLY A 882 -7.99 19.47 23.19
CA GLY A 882 -8.81 20.40 22.40
C GLY A 882 -10.04 19.76 21.72
N ALA A 883 -10.68 20.49 20.80
CA ALA A 883 -11.90 20.09 20.08
C ALA A 883 -11.73 18.88 19.12
N GLU A 884 -10.49 18.52 18.79
CA GLU A 884 -10.15 17.56 17.73
C GLU A 884 -10.37 16.07 18.07
N GLY A 885 -10.83 15.73 19.28
CA GLY A 885 -11.28 14.36 19.56
C GLY A 885 -10.17 13.30 19.67
N GLN A 886 -8.87 13.66 19.67
CA GLN A 886 -7.74 12.71 19.69
C GLN A 886 -6.66 13.10 20.70
N VAL A 887 -5.83 12.14 21.10
CA VAL A 887 -4.76 12.28 22.12
C VAL A 887 -3.47 11.64 21.61
N ARG A 888 -2.32 12.29 21.82
CA ARG A 888 -1.00 11.75 21.44
C ARG A 888 0.04 11.98 22.52
N ILE A 889 1.06 11.11 22.55
CA ILE A 889 2.28 11.31 23.33
C ILE A 889 3.39 11.80 22.41
N ILE A 890 4.13 12.81 22.84
CA ILE A 890 5.29 13.35 22.13
C ILE A 890 6.52 13.10 22.99
N LEU A 891 7.50 12.44 22.40
CA LEU A 891 8.76 12.08 23.02
C LEU A 891 9.90 12.64 22.16
N GLU A 892 10.59 13.66 22.66
CA GLU A 892 11.79 14.23 22.00
C GLU A 892 13.04 13.36 22.22
N SER A 893 12.98 12.42 23.18
CA SER A 893 14.04 11.47 23.47
C SER A 893 13.68 10.07 22.97
N PRO A 894 14.67 9.23 22.60
CA PRO A 894 14.42 7.84 22.26
C PRO A 894 13.70 7.11 23.40
N PHE A 895 12.85 6.16 23.06
CA PHE A 895 12.19 5.31 24.05
C PHE A 895 12.18 3.84 23.67
N GLU A 896 12.16 3.00 24.70
CA GLU A 896 11.87 1.58 24.61
C GLU A 896 10.76 1.20 25.58
N ALA A 897 9.79 0.41 25.14
CA ALA A 897 8.73 -0.11 25.98
C ALA A 897 8.58 -1.61 25.78
N ILE A 898 8.52 -2.38 26.87
CA ILE A 898 8.32 -3.83 26.83
C ILE A 898 7.00 -4.19 27.53
N PHE A 899 6.17 -5.01 26.89
CA PHE A 899 4.81 -5.34 27.36
C PHE A 899 4.57 -6.81 27.61
#